data_AF-X5A462-F1
#
_entry.id   AF-X5A462-F1
#
_cell.length_a   1.000
_cell.length_b   1.000
_cell.length_c   1.000
_cell.angle_alpha   90.00
_cell.angle_beta   90.00
_cell.angle_gamma   90.00
#
_symmetry.space_group_name_H-M   'P 1'
#
loop_
_entity.id
_entity.type
_entity.pdbx_description
1 polymer ?
#
loop_
_entity_poly.entity_id
_entity_poly.type
_entity_poly.pdbx_seq_one_letter_code
_entity_poly.pdbx_strand_id
1 'polypeptide(L)'
;MKVTLKKKLAVSTLAVSMAAATVAGLPLSGKGLAQQLGFVNVASAASTVTNDQVKTKFLTLYANLQPADWVKLGAFYKDVKALSESEYKGIFAPILDKLELNPTQTTTSYELFKSATSVVYDVYQSDYAAIGKIQTNADYTNLLKDIAAKAEVDDLSFDDFLEFFFGTSGVEAELRELLSGKTQSELQAIIDDPSASETLFEQAYNKVLNHATGSQKATTVSQAVYNLDITPTNVKDALYNLDVKVPSAKPAVQALAQAYIRAFKLGIADTGTSGPGAPTGVTPTTPSTDVSVFDASKLVTVTNGKAIVALVDADVIKAIQALAAAKKGTTLTINLGTVNAATVEVPISKAIIDAAKANGIANIAITFNGVTITIPVSQFDAAVTLTVTKAAPSVATSVTYLKLASDVYEFGLTVGGVPTSTFKQPITIKLPLKDTNGLDKELLSVAKIVYGNLQFQGGVLDGEFIVEPRDTFSSYVVVENKVSFSDIAKVQSWAGRQIQVIAAKGAIEGVGGGKFAPKKGVTRAEFAKMLIRALNLDNQNAATTFSDVKKTDWFAPYVAVAAEKGIINGRSASKFDPNAAITRAEMATMISRALKSVNNLKDSGTSATALSVFSDSAKISPSLKDGVAFAASKGLIIGNAGKFNPNSTATRAEAAVIIYRTINFK
;
A
#
# COMPACT_ATOMS: atom_id res chain seq x y z
N MET A 1 44.04 34.53 -27.90
CA MET A 1 44.49 34.49 -26.48
C MET A 1 43.56 35.39 -25.68
N LYS A 2 43.05 34.89 -24.55
CA LYS A 2 42.08 35.50 -23.59
C LYS A 2 40.60 35.48 -24.01
N VAL A 3 39.98 34.30 -23.92
CA VAL A 3 38.53 34.16 -23.73
C VAL A 3 38.27 34.31 -22.23
N THR A 4 37.61 35.40 -21.85
CA THR A 4 37.36 35.84 -20.47
C THR A 4 36.27 35.01 -19.78
N LEU A 5 36.67 34.21 -18.80
CA LEU A 5 36.10 33.96 -17.46
C LEU A 5 34.60 34.21 -17.14
N LYS A 6 33.64 34.01 -18.06
CA LYS A 6 32.23 34.39 -17.82
C LYS A 6 31.13 33.40 -18.20
N LYS A 7 31.43 32.14 -18.49
CA LYS A 7 30.40 31.24 -19.01
C LYS A 7 30.50 29.85 -18.43
N LYS A 8 29.92 29.58 -17.25
CA LYS A 8 29.54 28.25 -16.72
C LYS A 8 28.47 28.39 -15.60
N LEU A 9 27.28 27.76 -15.77
CA LEU A 9 26.30 27.10 -14.82
C LEU A 9 25.26 26.42 -15.69
N ALA A 10 24.89 25.14 -15.41
CA ALA A 10 23.52 24.54 -15.50
C ALA A 10 23.33 23.04 -15.86
N VAL A 11 23.37 22.06 -14.94
CA VAL A 11 23.02 20.63 -15.19
C VAL A 11 22.91 19.75 -13.93
N SER A 12 23.00 20.28 -12.71
CA SER A 12 22.62 19.48 -11.54
C SER A 12 21.22 18.91 -11.69
N THR A 13 20.31 19.70 -12.24
CA THR A 13 18.89 19.36 -12.48
C THR A 13 18.69 18.46 -13.71
N LEU A 14 19.64 18.45 -14.66
CA LEU A 14 19.57 17.64 -15.88
C LEU A 14 19.96 16.19 -15.62
N ALA A 15 20.98 15.94 -14.79
CA ALA A 15 21.36 14.58 -14.46
C ALA A 15 20.39 13.91 -13.47
N VAL A 16 19.78 14.72 -12.59
CA VAL A 16 18.66 14.36 -11.72
C VAL A 16 17.47 13.88 -12.52
N SER A 17 17.18 14.58 -13.61
CA SER A 17 16.04 14.30 -14.43
C SER A 17 16.33 13.24 -15.49
N MET A 18 17.59 12.96 -15.81
CA MET A 18 17.98 11.75 -16.54
C MET A 18 18.01 10.50 -15.67
N ALA A 19 18.36 10.60 -14.38
CA ALA A 19 18.24 9.51 -13.41
C ALA A 19 16.78 9.29 -12.95
N ALA A 20 16.02 10.37 -12.81
CA ALA A 20 14.58 10.34 -12.60
C ALA A 20 13.80 10.18 -13.91
N ALA A 21 14.41 10.13 -15.09
CA ALA A 21 13.75 9.71 -16.34
C ALA A 21 14.19 8.33 -16.81
N THR A 22 15.31 7.80 -16.31
CA THR A 22 15.51 6.34 -16.36
C THR A 22 14.67 5.67 -15.27
N VAL A 23 14.53 6.29 -14.09
CA VAL A 23 13.67 5.80 -12.97
C VAL A 23 12.30 6.51 -12.89
N ALA A 24 11.91 7.30 -13.88
CA ALA A 24 10.51 7.74 -14.03
C ALA A 24 10.08 7.95 -15.49
N GLY A 25 10.88 7.51 -16.47
CA GLY A 25 10.52 7.51 -17.88
C GLY A 25 10.14 6.12 -18.32
N LEU A 26 8.84 5.94 -18.50
CA LEU A 26 8.27 6.12 -19.83
C LEU A 26 6.84 6.67 -19.59
N PRO A 27 6.44 7.74 -20.27
CA PRO A 27 5.03 7.94 -20.55
C PRO A 27 4.80 7.80 -22.07
N LEU A 28 3.56 7.73 -22.57
CA LEU A 28 3.30 7.85 -24.01
C LEU A 28 2.14 8.84 -24.20
N SER A 29 2.44 10.01 -24.77
CA SER A 29 1.58 11.17 -25.12
C SER A 29 0.09 10.89 -25.27
N GLY A 30 -0.74 11.75 -24.65
CA GLY A 30 -2.21 11.71 -24.68
C GLY A 30 -2.89 12.19 -25.97
N LYS A 31 -2.29 12.00 -27.14
CA LYS A 31 -2.98 12.24 -28.43
C LYS A 31 -3.20 10.98 -29.27
N GLY A 32 -2.56 9.86 -28.90
CA GLY A 32 -2.53 8.64 -29.72
C GLY A 32 -3.71 7.69 -29.55
N LEU A 33 -4.43 7.66 -28.43
CA LEU A 33 -5.43 6.59 -28.24
C LEU A 33 -6.65 6.73 -29.19
N ALA A 34 -6.93 7.95 -29.68
CA ALA A 34 -7.93 8.19 -30.72
C ALA A 34 -7.37 8.05 -32.15
N GLN A 35 -6.05 8.19 -32.35
CA GLN A 35 -5.41 8.20 -33.67
C GLN A 35 -4.76 6.85 -34.04
N GLN A 36 -4.34 6.05 -33.04
CA GLN A 36 -3.86 4.67 -33.18
C GLN A 36 -5.00 3.65 -33.34
N LEU A 37 -6.25 4.10 -33.41
CA LEU A 37 -7.43 3.30 -33.78
C LEU A 37 -7.92 3.60 -35.21
N GLY A 38 -7.12 4.29 -36.04
CA GLY A 38 -7.37 4.38 -37.48
C GLY A 38 -8.47 5.34 -37.92
N PHE A 39 -8.69 6.47 -37.23
CA PHE A 39 -9.57 7.53 -37.73
C PHE A 39 -8.91 8.93 -37.73
N VAL A 40 -8.48 9.31 -38.94
CA VAL A 40 -8.51 10.64 -39.58
C VAL A 40 -7.52 11.73 -39.12
N ASN A 41 -6.91 12.33 -40.15
CA ASN A 41 -6.28 13.65 -40.20
C ASN A 41 -6.94 14.69 -39.28
N VAL A 42 -6.21 15.25 -38.31
CA VAL A 42 -6.37 16.66 -37.93
C VAL A 42 -5.01 17.24 -37.53
N ALA A 43 -4.76 18.43 -38.07
CA ALA A 43 -3.52 19.17 -37.99
C ALA A 43 -3.05 19.51 -36.56
N SER A 44 -1.72 19.61 -36.46
CA SER A 44 -0.93 20.20 -35.39
C SER A 44 -1.61 21.36 -34.66
N ALA A 45 -1.86 21.16 -33.36
CA ALA A 45 -1.71 22.21 -32.36
C ALA A 45 -0.78 21.66 -31.28
N ALA A 46 0.39 22.28 -31.11
CA ALA A 46 1.33 22.01 -30.03
C ALA A 46 0.58 22.20 -28.70
N SER A 47 0.22 21.08 -28.05
CA SER A 47 -0.35 21.13 -26.70
C SER A 47 0.80 20.86 -25.76
N THR A 48 1.21 21.89 -25.05
CA THR A 48 2.10 21.80 -23.89
C THR A 48 1.64 20.65 -22.99
N VAL A 49 2.58 19.81 -22.58
CA VAL A 49 2.30 18.71 -21.66
C VAL A 49 1.90 19.30 -20.32
N THR A 50 0.71 18.98 -19.82
CA THR A 50 0.24 19.53 -18.55
C THR A 50 0.68 18.66 -17.37
N ASN A 51 0.83 19.28 -16.19
CA ASN A 51 1.09 18.59 -14.93
C ASN A 51 0.07 17.45 -14.66
N ASP A 52 -1.21 17.67 -15.02
CA ASP A 52 -2.27 16.66 -14.85
C ASP A 52 -2.11 15.47 -15.79
N GLN A 53 -1.64 15.69 -17.02
CA GLN A 53 -1.35 14.61 -17.96
C GLN A 53 -0.17 13.76 -17.48
N VAL A 54 0.89 14.40 -16.98
CA VAL A 54 2.07 13.71 -16.42
C VAL A 54 1.68 12.92 -15.18
N LYS A 55 0.94 13.55 -14.26
CA LYS A 55 0.42 12.91 -13.03
C LYS A 55 -0.45 11.69 -13.34
N THR A 56 -1.38 11.82 -14.30
CA THR A 56 -2.27 10.71 -14.68
C THR A 56 -1.47 9.52 -15.21
N LYS A 57 -0.48 9.77 -16.07
CA LYS A 57 0.37 8.71 -16.62
C LYS A 57 1.24 8.05 -15.55
N PHE A 58 1.81 8.83 -14.62
CA PHE A 58 2.51 8.28 -13.47
C PHE A 58 1.60 7.37 -12.66
N LEU A 59 0.39 7.82 -12.33
CA LEU A 59 -0.56 6.98 -11.60
C LEU A 59 -0.89 5.68 -12.35
N THR A 60 -1.06 5.73 -13.67
CA THR A 60 -1.25 4.53 -14.50
C THR A 60 -0.03 3.61 -14.48
N LEU A 61 1.18 4.15 -14.50
CA LEU A 61 2.43 3.38 -14.41
C LEU A 61 2.56 2.69 -13.04
N TYR A 62 2.41 3.45 -11.95
CA TYR A 62 2.55 2.92 -10.58
C TYR A 62 1.47 1.89 -10.25
N ALA A 63 0.27 2.06 -10.80
CA ALA A 63 -0.82 1.08 -10.75
C ALA A 63 -0.43 -0.29 -11.36
N ASN A 64 0.56 -0.34 -12.25
CA ASN A 64 1.00 -1.56 -12.95
C ASN A 64 2.34 -2.11 -12.44
N LEU A 65 2.90 -1.55 -11.36
CA LEU A 65 4.06 -2.14 -10.67
C LEU A 65 3.67 -3.42 -9.94
N GLN A 66 4.55 -4.41 -10.01
CA GLN A 66 4.41 -5.65 -9.27
C GLN A 66 5.15 -5.57 -7.92
N PRO A 67 4.82 -6.46 -6.96
CA PRO A 67 5.57 -6.68 -5.73
C PRO A 67 7.09 -6.53 -5.82
N ALA A 68 7.69 -7.25 -6.77
CA ALA A 68 9.14 -7.29 -6.97
C ALA A 68 9.68 -5.95 -7.49
N ASP A 69 8.86 -5.17 -8.18
CA ASP A 69 9.24 -3.87 -8.72
C ASP A 69 9.35 -2.83 -7.61
N TRP A 70 8.43 -2.89 -6.62
CA TRP A 70 8.47 -2.04 -5.44
C TRP A 70 9.70 -2.26 -4.57
N VAL A 71 10.19 -3.50 -4.49
CA VAL A 71 11.45 -3.81 -3.77
C VAL A 71 12.64 -3.14 -4.46
N LYS A 72 12.70 -3.18 -5.79
CA LYS A 72 13.76 -2.53 -6.59
C LYS A 72 13.69 -1.00 -6.45
N LEU A 73 12.50 -0.42 -6.54
CA LEU A 73 12.28 1.02 -6.34
C LEU A 73 12.58 1.47 -4.90
N GLY A 74 12.26 0.65 -3.91
CA GLY A 74 12.57 0.90 -2.51
C GLY A 74 14.07 0.87 -2.21
N ALA A 75 14.81 -0.05 -2.82
CA ALA A 75 16.27 -0.10 -2.73
C ALA A 75 16.90 1.17 -3.35
N PHE A 76 16.44 1.56 -4.54
CA PHE A 76 16.89 2.79 -5.19
C PHE A 76 16.62 4.04 -4.35
N TYR A 77 15.40 4.18 -3.82
CA TYR A 77 15.07 5.29 -2.93
C TYR A 77 15.97 5.34 -1.70
N LYS A 78 16.25 4.19 -1.07
CA LYS A 78 17.12 4.12 0.11
C LYS A 78 18.54 4.56 -0.22
N ASP A 79 19.10 4.05 -1.32
CA ASP A 79 20.46 4.35 -1.73
C ASP A 79 20.60 5.84 -2.09
N VAL A 80 19.66 6.39 -2.86
CA VAL A 80 19.64 7.82 -3.22
C VAL A 80 19.47 8.71 -1.99
N LYS A 81 18.62 8.32 -1.03
CA LYS A 81 18.44 9.07 0.22
C LYS A 81 19.70 9.05 1.11
N ALA A 82 20.51 8.00 1.00
CA ALA A 82 21.74 7.83 1.75
C ALA A 82 22.95 8.51 1.09
N LEU A 83 22.85 8.90 -0.19
CA LEU A 83 23.92 9.63 -0.89
C LEU A 83 24.23 10.93 -0.17
N SER A 84 25.50 11.15 0.13
CA SER A 84 25.99 12.44 0.62
C SER A 84 26.11 13.47 -0.50
N GLU A 85 26.16 14.76 -0.14
CA GLU A 85 26.43 15.83 -1.11
C GLU A 85 27.79 15.62 -1.83
N SER A 86 28.79 15.04 -1.15
CA SER A 86 30.08 14.73 -1.76
C SER A 86 30.00 13.61 -2.80
N GLU A 87 29.20 12.57 -2.54
CA GLU A 87 28.98 11.49 -3.49
C GLU A 87 28.15 11.98 -4.68
N TYR A 88 27.13 12.79 -4.43
CA TYR A 88 26.38 13.50 -5.47
C TYR A 88 27.32 14.31 -6.38
N LYS A 89 28.23 15.11 -5.80
CA LYS A 89 29.22 15.87 -6.56
C LYS A 89 30.10 14.96 -7.41
N GLY A 90 30.59 13.85 -6.84
CA GLY A 90 31.42 12.89 -7.56
C GLY A 90 30.67 12.19 -8.70
N ILE A 91 29.41 11.82 -8.48
CA ILE A 91 28.57 11.19 -9.50
C ILE A 91 28.37 12.12 -10.68
N PHE A 92 27.99 13.36 -10.40
CA PHE A 92 27.60 14.32 -11.41
C PHE A 92 28.73 15.26 -11.83
N ALA A 93 29.99 15.03 -11.45
CA ALA A 93 31.14 15.87 -11.82
C ALA A 93 31.28 16.18 -13.34
N PRO A 94 31.11 15.21 -14.28
CA PRO A 94 31.20 15.47 -15.73
C PRO A 94 30.26 16.57 -16.21
N ILE A 95 29.24 16.79 -15.40
CA ILE A 95 28.11 17.64 -15.59
C ILE A 95 28.26 18.92 -14.74
N LEU A 96 28.45 18.79 -13.42
CA LEU A 96 28.55 19.89 -12.44
C LEU A 96 29.74 20.83 -12.74
N ASP A 97 30.81 20.31 -13.32
CA ASP A 97 32.01 21.08 -13.66
C ASP A 97 31.80 22.02 -14.86
N LYS A 98 30.88 21.65 -15.78
CA LYS A 98 30.42 22.56 -16.84
C LYS A 98 29.63 23.73 -16.28
N LEU A 99 29.27 23.64 -15.00
CA LEU A 99 28.38 24.57 -14.36
C LEU A 99 29.15 25.56 -13.53
N GLU A 100 30.22 25.21 -12.81
CA GLU A 100 30.81 26.17 -11.85
C GLU A 100 29.78 26.68 -10.81
N LEU A 101 28.92 25.79 -10.28
CA LEU A 101 27.97 26.15 -9.21
C LEU A 101 28.74 26.67 -8.01
N ASN A 102 28.30 27.79 -7.42
CA ASN A 102 28.84 28.19 -6.13
C ASN A 102 28.41 27.15 -5.05
N PRO A 103 29.03 27.15 -3.86
CA PRO A 103 28.72 26.15 -2.84
C PRO A 103 27.22 26.07 -2.49
N THR A 104 26.56 27.21 -2.31
CA THR A 104 25.12 27.28 -2.02
C THR A 104 24.29 26.68 -3.14
N GLN A 105 24.55 27.09 -4.38
CA GLN A 105 23.86 26.57 -5.55
C GLN A 105 24.07 25.06 -5.72
N THR A 106 25.26 24.56 -5.35
CA THR A 106 25.57 23.12 -5.38
C THR A 106 24.76 22.34 -4.33
N THR A 107 24.63 22.87 -3.12
CA THR A 107 23.79 22.27 -2.08
C THR A 107 22.31 22.31 -2.49
N THR A 108 21.81 23.42 -3.05
CA THR A 108 20.44 23.53 -3.57
C THR A 108 20.18 22.51 -4.68
N SER A 109 21.17 22.31 -5.56
CA SER A 109 21.19 21.31 -6.61
C SER A 109 21.05 19.87 -6.08
N TYR A 110 21.76 19.55 -5.02
CA TYR A 110 21.69 18.25 -4.34
C TYR A 110 20.35 18.04 -3.62
N GLU A 111 19.79 19.06 -2.99
CA GLU A 111 18.46 18.96 -2.37
C GLU A 111 17.33 18.86 -3.40
N LEU A 112 17.48 19.54 -4.54
CA LEU A 112 16.60 19.36 -5.69
C LEU A 112 16.69 17.94 -6.25
N PHE A 113 17.88 17.33 -6.30
CA PHE A 113 18.04 15.92 -6.69
C PHE A 113 17.27 14.97 -5.79
N LYS A 114 17.43 15.12 -4.47
CA LYS A 114 16.71 14.31 -3.50
C LYS A 114 15.20 14.50 -3.58
N SER A 115 14.76 15.74 -3.82
CA SER A 115 13.34 16.05 -3.96
C SER A 115 12.75 15.42 -5.23
N ALA A 116 13.43 15.55 -6.36
CA ALA A 116 12.96 14.99 -7.63
C ALA A 116 12.94 13.45 -7.61
N THR A 117 13.91 12.82 -6.95
CA THR A 117 13.94 11.36 -6.79
C THR A 117 12.94 10.83 -5.76
N SER A 118 12.47 11.67 -4.83
CA SER A 118 11.38 11.29 -3.91
C SER A 118 10.00 11.31 -4.56
N VAL A 119 9.81 12.04 -5.68
CA VAL A 119 8.51 12.14 -6.38
C VAL A 119 7.95 10.76 -6.72
N VAL A 120 8.80 9.83 -7.13
CA VAL A 120 8.46 8.42 -7.44
C VAL A 120 7.72 7.75 -6.27
N TYR A 121 8.14 8.07 -5.06
CA TYR A 121 7.66 7.50 -3.82
C TYR A 121 6.49 8.28 -3.22
N ASP A 122 6.48 9.60 -3.41
CA ASP A 122 5.43 10.51 -2.97
C ASP A 122 4.11 10.22 -3.74
N VAL A 123 4.22 9.89 -5.05
CA VAL A 123 3.08 9.42 -5.87
C VAL A 123 2.47 8.12 -5.33
N TYR A 124 3.28 7.17 -4.85
CA TYR A 124 2.78 5.93 -4.22
C TYR A 124 2.00 6.20 -2.93
N GLN A 125 2.44 7.18 -2.14
CA GLN A 125 1.75 7.57 -0.91
C GLN A 125 0.48 8.38 -1.13
N SER A 126 0.13 8.68 -2.39
CA SER A 126 -0.87 9.70 -2.74
C SER A 126 -0.55 11.07 -2.11
N ASP A 127 0.72 11.31 -1.78
CA ASP A 127 1.22 12.58 -1.25
C ASP A 127 1.89 13.35 -2.39
N TYR A 128 1.18 14.28 -3.00
CA TYR A 128 1.73 15.10 -4.09
C TYR A 128 2.42 16.37 -3.58
N ALA A 129 2.59 16.53 -2.27
CA ALA A 129 3.12 17.75 -1.69
C ALA A 129 4.56 18.02 -2.13
N ALA A 130 5.35 16.97 -2.40
CA ALA A 130 6.72 17.12 -2.88
C ALA A 130 6.81 17.72 -4.30
N ILE A 131 5.91 17.33 -5.21
CA ILE A 131 5.82 17.91 -6.56
C ILE A 131 5.47 19.41 -6.46
N GLY A 132 4.48 19.75 -5.63
CA GLY A 132 4.13 21.14 -5.36
C GLY A 132 5.27 21.93 -4.72
N LYS A 133 6.03 21.31 -3.80
CA LYS A 133 7.21 21.91 -3.18
C LYS A 133 8.35 22.15 -4.18
N ILE A 134 8.58 21.24 -5.13
CA ILE A 134 9.62 21.43 -6.16
C ILE A 134 9.29 22.65 -7.02
N GLN A 135 8.01 22.82 -7.38
CA GLN A 135 7.54 23.93 -8.22
C GLN A 135 7.52 25.28 -7.48
N THR A 136 7.26 25.27 -6.17
CA THR A 136 7.05 26.50 -5.38
C THR A 136 8.25 26.89 -4.51
N ASN A 137 9.29 26.06 -4.43
CA ASN A 137 10.50 26.37 -3.67
C ASN A 137 11.32 27.44 -4.40
N ALA A 138 11.39 28.62 -3.78
CA ALA A 138 12.10 29.77 -4.31
C ALA A 138 13.58 29.49 -4.60
N ASP A 139 14.26 28.66 -3.80
CA ASP A 139 15.67 28.31 -4.01
C ASP A 139 15.84 27.49 -5.29
N TYR A 140 14.90 26.59 -5.60
CA TYR A 140 14.93 25.80 -6.82
C TYR A 140 14.63 26.65 -8.04
N THR A 141 13.64 27.54 -7.96
CA THR A 141 13.33 28.49 -9.03
C THR A 141 14.49 29.45 -9.29
N ASN A 142 15.14 29.95 -8.24
CA ASN A 142 16.31 30.83 -8.38
C ASN A 142 17.50 30.10 -8.99
N LEU A 143 17.76 28.85 -8.55
CA LEU A 143 18.77 28.01 -9.16
C LEU A 143 18.51 27.83 -10.66
N LEU A 144 17.27 27.57 -11.09
CA LEU A 144 16.94 27.43 -12.51
C LEU A 144 17.10 28.72 -13.31
N LYS A 145 16.78 29.88 -12.72
CA LYS A 145 17.01 31.20 -13.36
C LYS A 145 18.49 31.52 -13.53
N ASP A 146 19.30 31.24 -12.51
CA ASP A 146 20.76 31.41 -12.58
C ASP A 146 21.36 30.53 -13.69
N ILE A 147 20.80 29.33 -13.83
CA ILE A 147 21.11 28.34 -14.86
C ILE A 147 20.70 28.86 -16.25
N ALA A 148 19.49 29.37 -16.42
CA ALA A 148 18.99 29.93 -17.68
C ALA A 148 19.87 31.09 -18.18
N ALA A 149 20.19 32.02 -17.28
CA ALA A 149 21.03 33.17 -17.59
C ALA A 149 22.43 32.77 -18.09
N LYS A 150 22.99 31.69 -17.54
CA LYS A 150 24.33 31.20 -17.91
C LYS A 150 24.31 30.32 -19.15
N ALA A 151 23.19 29.66 -19.42
CA ALA A 151 22.94 28.94 -20.65
C ALA A 151 22.49 29.86 -21.81
N GLU A 152 22.38 31.17 -21.58
CA GLU A 152 21.93 32.15 -22.58
C GLU A 152 20.56 31.77 -23.18
N VAL A 153 19.63 31.32 -22.33
CA VAL A 153 18.21 31.09 -22.67
C VAL A 153 17.31 32.01 -21.83
N ASP A 154 16.12 32.33 -22.34
CA ASP A 154 15.23 33.35 -21.77
C ASP A 154 14.77 33.03 -20.34
N ASP A 155 14.38 31.77 -20.08
CA ASP A 155 14.01 31.26 -18.77
C ASP A 155 14.21 29.74 -18.71
N LEU A 156 14.27 29.20 -17.50
CA LEU A 156 14.12 27.77 -17.25
C LEU A 156 13.18 27.57 -16.06
N SER A 157 12.11 26.84 -16.33
CA SER A 157 11.09 26.47 -15.37
C SER A 157 10.99 24.95 -15.26
N PHE A 158 10.27 24.47 -14.25
CA PHE A 158 9.95 23.04 -14.16
C PHE A 158 9.17 22.53 -15.38
N ASP A 159 8.33 23.38 -15.98
CA ASP A 159 7.53 23.01 -17.15
C ASP A 159 8.41 22.76 -18.39
N ASP A 160 9.53 23.46 -18.54
CA ASP A 160 10.52 23.21 -19.60
C ASP A 160 11.15 21.82 -19.47
N PHE A 161 11.35 21.33 -18.23
CA PHE A 161 11.81 19.96 -18.00
C PHE A 161 10.73 18.94 -18.34
N LEU A 162 9.46 19.21 -18.02
CA LEU A 162 8.36 18.35 -18.45
C LEU A 162 8.26 18.26 -19.97
N GLU A 163 8.48 19.38 -20.67
CA GLU A 163 8.55 19.39 -22.14
C GLU A 163 9.77 18.60 -22.65
N PHE A 164 10.94 18.75 -22.03
CA PHE A 164 12.14 17.98 -22.40
C PHE A 164 11.98 16.47 -22.26
N PHE A 165 11.33 16.00 -21.19
CA PHE A 165 11.15 14.57 -20.99
C PHE A 165 9.96 14.02 -21.75
N PHE A 166 8.82 14.73 -21.76
CA PHE A 166 7.52 14.17 -22.12
C PHE A 166 6.83 14.91 -23.28
N GLY A 167 7.44 15.99 -23.77
CA GLY A 167 6.95 16.77 -24.90
C GLY A 167 7.00 16.01 -26.23
N THR A 168 6.41 16.61 -27.26
CA THR A 168 6.33 16.02 -28.61
C THR A 168 7.70 15.82 -29.27
N SER A 169 8.71 16.54 -28.79
CA SER A 169 10.11 16.50 -29.24
C SER A 169 11.06 16.15 -28.09
N GLY A 170 10.51 15.57 -27.01
CA GLY A 170 11.25 15.17 -25.81
C GLY A 170 11.73 13.73 -25.85
N VAL A 171 12.45 13.31 -24.81
CA VAL A 171 13.09 11.97 -24.70
C VAL A 171 12.07 10.83 -24.87
N GLU A 172 10.87 11.01 -24.33
CA GLU A 172 9.75 10.10 -24.49
C GLU A 172 9.37 9.86 -25.96
N ALA A 173 9.26 10.93 -26.74
CA ALA A 173 8.85 10.86 -28.13
C ALA A 173 9.87 10.08 -28.97
N GLU A 174 11.16 10.27 -28.69
CA GLU A 174 12.23 9.53 -29.35
C GLU A 174 12.27 8.07 -28.93
N LEU A 175 12.09 7.76 -27.63
CA LEU A 175 11.98 6.37 -27.17
C LEU A 175 10.82 5.64 -27.87
N ARG A 176 9.68 6.30 -28.06
CA ARG A 176 8.56 5.73 -28.80
C ARG A 176 8.93 5.41 -30.23
N GLU A 177 9.59 6.33 -30.92
CA GLU A 177 10.00 6.13 -32.31
C GLU A 177 10.92 4.90 -32.42
N LEU A 178 11.91 4.80 -31.53
CA LEU A 178 12.86 3.68 -31.49
C LEU A 178 12.20 2.34 -31.13
N LEU A 179 11.10 2.37 -30.36
CA LEU A 179 10.35 1.19 -29.96
C LEU A 179 9.19 0.85 -30.93
N SER A 180 8.87 1.73 -31.88
CA SER A 180 7.78 1.55 -32.83
C SER A 180 8.00 0.30 -33.68
N GLY A 181 6.96 -0.53 -33.81
CA GLY A 181 7.00 -1.75 -34.62
C GLY A 181 7.65 -2.97 -33.96
N LYS A 182 8.18 -2.87 -32.73
CA LYS A 182 8.70 -4.02 -31.97
C LYS A 182 7.57 -4.87 -31.38
N THR A 183 7.72 -6.18 -31.45
CA THR A 183 6.84 -7.15 -30.79
C THR A 183 7.04 -7.15 -29.28
N GLN A 184 6.06 -7.67 -28.52
CA GLN A 184 6.19 -7.81 -27.07
C GLN A 184 7.42 -8.63 -26.65
N SER A 185 7.78 -9.66 -27.42
CA SER A 185 8.97 -10.48 -27.17
C SER A 185 10.27 -9.70 -27.35
N GLU A 186 10.36 -8.86 -28.38
CA GLU A 186 11.52 -8.00 -28.61
C GLU A 186 11.63 -6.89 -27.56
N LEU A 187 10.49 -6.32 -27.15
CA LEU A 187 10.45 -5.34 -26.06
C LEU A 187 10.92 -5.96 -24.73
N GLN A 188 10.48 -7.19 -24.45
CA GLN A 188 10.90 -7.92 -23.25
C GLN A 188 12.40 -8.25 -23.30
N ALA A 189 12.92 -8.68 -24.45
CA ALA A 189 14.35 -8.94 -24.64
C ALA A 189 15.21 -7.68 -24.40
N ILE A 190 14.75 -6.50 -24.84
CA ILE A 190 15.43 -5.22 -24.59
C ILE A 190 15.44 -4.86 -23.10
N ILE A 191 14.38 -5.21 -22.35
CA ILE A 191 14.28 -4.95 -20.91
C ILE A 191 15.15 -5.92 -20.11
N ASP A 192 15.20 -7.18 -20.54
CA ASP A 192 15.94 -8.22 -19.82
C ASP A 192 17.45 -8.15 -20.08
N ASP A 193 17.88 -7.44 -21.13
CA ASP A 193 19.27 -7.08 -21.39
C ASP A 193 19.57 -5.62 -20.98
N PRO A 194 20.27 -5.40 -19.85
CA PRO A 194 20.66 -4.07 -19.39
C PRO A 194 21.46 -3.27 -20.45
N SER A 195 22.21 -3.94 -21.32
CA SER A 195 23.03 -3.28 -22.35
C SER A 195 22.16 -2.77 -23.50
N ALA A 196 21.12 -3.53 -23.85
CA ALA A 196 20.16 -3.16 -24.90
C ALA A 196 19.29 -1.96 -24.46
N SER A 197 18.83 -1.97 -23.21
CA SER A 197 18.09 -0.83 -22.64
C SER A 197 18.96 0.43 -22.54
N GLU A 198 20.22 0.32 -22.09
CA GLU A 198 21.18 1.43 -22.04
C GLU A 198 21.43 2.03 -23.43
N THR A 199 21.62 1.18 -24.44
CA THR A 199 21.80 1.60 -25.84
C THR A 199 20.57 2.35 -26.38
N LEU A 200 19.36 1.88 -26.04
CA LEU A 200 18.12 2.51 -26.47
C LEU A 200 17.95 3.90 -25.83
N PHE A 201 18.19 4.01 -24.53
CA PHE A 201 18.16 5.31 -23.84
C PHE A 201 19.22 6.25 -24.39
N GLU A 202 20.43 5.75 -24.67
CA GLU A 202 21.51 6.50 -25.32
C GLU A 202 21.09 7.05 -26.67
N GLN A 203 20.48 6.25 -27.53
CA GLN A 203 19.96 6.72 -28.81
C GLN A 203 18.89 7.81 -28.65
N ALA A 204 17.97 7.64 -27.69
CA ALA A 204 16.91 8.62 -27.45
C ALA A 204 17.42 9.96 -26.94
N TYR A 205 18.22 9.97 -25.86
CA TYR A 205 18.74 11.24 -25.34
C TYR A 205 19.75 11.87 -26.31
N ASN A 206 20.51 11.08 -27.08
CA ASN A 206 21.40 11.64 -28.11
C ASN A 206 20.64 12.40 -29.17
N LYS A 207 19.48 11.92 -29.60
CA LYS A 207 18.63 12.65 -30.55
C LYS A 207 18.09 13.96 -29.96
N VAL A 208 17.65 13.95 -28.70
CA VAL A 208 17.10 15.15 -28.03
C VAL A 208 18.19 16.19 -27.71
N LEU A 209 19.42 15.74 -27.46
CA LEU A 209 20.58 16.60 -27.18
C LEU A 209 21.31 17.07 -28.44
N ASN A 210 21.31 16.27 -29.52
CA ASN A 210 21.88 16.66 -30.80
C ASN A 210 20.94 17.62 -31.53
N HIS A 211 21.20 18.91 -31.33
CA HIS A 211 20.49 20.10 -31.84
C HIS A 211 20.26 20.18 -33.37
N ALA A 212 20.55 19.14 -34.15
CA ALA A 212 20.62 19.22 -35.62
C ALA A 212 20.02 18.01 -36.34
N THR A 213 18.69 17.78 -36.30
CA THR A 213 17.96 17.12 -37.41
C THR A 213 16.45 17.36 -37.35
N GLY A 214 15.92 18.12 -38.32
CA GLY A 214 14.60 17.90 -38.92
C GLY A 214 13.35 18.46 -38.21
N SER A 215 12.76 19.51 -38.79
CA SER A 215 11.35 19.95 -38.70
C SER A 215 10.71 20.22 -37.33
N GLN A 216 11.32 19.89 -36.20
CA GLN A 216 10.79 20.11 -34.85
C GLN A 216 11.70 21.04 -34.03
N LYS A 217 11.09 21.98 -33.31
CA LYS A 217 11.78 23.00 -32.51
C LYS A 217 12.46 22.33 -31.30
N ALA A 218 13.75 22.57 -31.08
CA ALA A 218 14.45 22.10 -29.88
C ALA A 218 13.78 22.64 -28.60
N THR A 219 13.70 21.81 -27.55
CA THR A 219 13.16 22.24 -26.26
C THR A 219 14.09 23.26 -25.59
N THR A 220 13.57 24.09 -24.68
CA THR A 220 14.36 25.07 -23.93
C THR A 220 15.52 24.42 -23.17
N VAL A 221 15.30 23.23 -22.60
CA VAL A 221 16.34 22.46 -21.90
C VAL A 221 17.40 21.95 -22.87
N SER A 222 17.02 21.40 -24.03
CA SER A 222 17.98 20.96 -25.05
C SER A 222 18.87 22.12 -25.52
N GLN A 223 18.29 23.31 -25.71
CA GLN A 223 19.02 24.51 -26.07
C GLN A 223 19.99 24.94 -24.96
N ALA A 224 19.53 24.91 -23.70
CA ALA A 224 20.37 25.25 -22.56
C ALA A 224 21.58 24.30 -22.46
N VAL A 225 21.34 22.99 -22.56
CA VAL A 225 22.38 21.95 -22.56
C VAL A 225 23.43 22.19 -23.64
N TYR A 226 22.97 22.48 -24.86
CA TYR A 226 23.85 22.77 -25.97
C TYR A 226 24.74 23.99 -25.71
N ASN A 227 24.16 25.09 -25.23
CA ASN A 227 24.87 26.35 -24.99
C ASN A 227 25.93 26.27 -23.88
N LEU A 228 25.88 25.22 -23.06
CA LEU A 228 26.76 24.99 -21.91
C LEU A 228 27.85 23.94 -22.21
N ASP A 229 27.98 23.49 -23.45
CA ASP A 229 28.95 22.47 -23.87
C ASP A 229 28.84 21.15 -23.08
N ILE A 230 27.62 20.74 -22.73
CA ILE A 230 27.39 19.42 -22.14
C ILE A 230 27.00 18.48 -23.26
N THR A 231 27.81 17.46 -23.42
CA THR A 231 27.63 16.50 -24.50
C THR A 231 26.85 15.28 -24.01
N PRO A 232 26.28 14.50 -24.94
CA PRO A 232 25.96 13.09 -24.71
C PRO A 232 26.93 12.31 -23.84
N THR A 233 28.24 12.51 -24.04
CA THR A 233 29.28 11.82 -23.27
C THR A 233 29.26 12.23 -21.81
N ASN A 234 29.09 13.52 -21.49
CA ASN A 234 29.03 13.97 -20.10
C ASN A 234 27.82 13.38 -19.37
N VAL A 235 26.70 13.27 -20.08
CA VAL A 235 25.49 12.61 -19.62
C VAL A 235 25.71 11.13 -19.37
N LYS A 236 26.32 10.42 -20.32
CA LYS A 236 26.67 9.01 -20.20
C LYS A 236 27.58 8.75 -19.00
N ASP A 237 28.63 9.55 -18.83
CA ASP A 237 29.59 9.41 -17.73
C ASP A 237 28.91 9.63 -16.37
N ALA A 238 28.01 10.61 -16.27
CA ALA A 238 27.25 10.85 -15.06
C ALA A 238 26.28 9.70 -14.71
N LEU A 239 25.60 9.13 -15.71
CA LEU A 239 24.75 7.96 -15.52
C LEU A 239 25.55 6.71 -15.16
N TYR A 240 26.73 6.53 -15.75
CA TYR A 240 27.66 5.46 -15.37
C TYR A 240 28.12 5.61 -13.92
N ASN A 241 28.54 6.80 -13.52
CA ASN A 241 28.94 7.05 -12.13
C ASN A 241 27.79 6.82 -11.14
N LEU A 242 26.56 7.17 -11.53
CA LEU A 242 25.37 6.93 -10.73
C LEU A 242 25.14 5.42 -10.57
N ASP A 243 25.24 4.64 -11.64
CA ASP A 243 25.09 3.19 -11.59
C ASP A 243 26.15 2.53 -10.69
N VAL A 244 27.39 3.01 -10.77
CA VAL A 244 28.50 2.54 -9.92
C VAL A 244 28.25 2.86 -8.44
N LYS A 245 27.69 4.04 -8.13
CA LYS A 245 27.45 4.48 -6.75
C LYS A 245 26.10 4.06 -6.18
N VAL A 246 25.14 3.76 -7.05
CA VAL A 246 23.76 3.38 -6.75
C VAL A 246 23.42 2.14 -7.58
N PRO A 247 23.92 0.96 -7.20
CA PRO A 247 23.73 -0.28 -7.97
C PRO A 247 22.27 -0.72 -8.05
N SER A 248 21.39 -0.14 -7.23
CA SER A 248 19.94 -0.30 -7.29
C SER A 248 19.25 0.48 -8.41
N ALA A 249 19.96 1.40 -9.09
CA ALA A 249 19.41 2.21 -10.18
C ALA A 249 18.92 1.34 -11.35
N LYS A 250 19.79 0.51 -11.95
CA LYS A 250 19.41 -0.38 -13.07
C LYS A 250 18.21 -1.30 -12.77
N PRO A 251 18.15 -2.00 -11.63
CA PRO A 251 16.96 -2.75 -11.24
C PRO A 251 15.69 -1.90 -11.16
N ALA A 252 15.77 -0.68 -10.63
CA ALA A 252 14.61 0.22 -10.53
C ALA A 252 14.12 0.68 -11.91
N VAL A 253 15.03 1.02 -12.83
CA VAL A 253 14.73 1.33 -14.24
C VAL A 253 14.01 0.16 -14.90
N GLN A 254 14.53 -1.06 -14.74
CA GLN A 254 13.95 -2.27 -15.30
C GLN A 254 12.51 -2.50 -14.79
N ALA A 255 12.30 -2.32 -13.48
CA ALA A 255 10.99 -2.43 -12.85
C ALA A 255 9.95 -1.48 -13.47
N LEU A 256 10.34 -0.24 -13.70
CA LEU A 256 9.45 0.76 -14.30
C LEU A 256 9.21 0.50 -15.78
N ALA A 257 10.23 0.08 -16.53
CA ALA A 257 10.08 -0.32 -17.93
C ALA A 257 9.09 -1.49 -18.07
N GLN A 258 9.16 -2.47 -17.16
CA GLN A 258 8.22 -3.59 -17.12
C GLN A 258 6.79 -3.15 -16.76
N ALA A 259 6.64 -2.29 -15.74
CA ALA A 259 5.35 -1.71 -15.39
C ALA A 259 4.76 -0.88 -16.53
N TYR A 260 5.62 -0.26 -17.32
CA TYR A 260 5.24 0.54 -18.47
C TYR A 260 4.65 -0.29 -19.60
N ILE A 261 5.32 -1.37 -20.00
CA ILE A 261 4.79 -2.30 -21.02
C ILE A 261 3.41 -2.80 -20.60
N ARG A 262 3.23 -3.14 -19.32
CA ARG A 262 1.94 -3.59 -18.77
C ARG A 262 0.89 -2.49 -18.81
N ALA A 263 1.23 -1.28 -18.38
CA ALA A 263 0.32 -0.14 -18.32
C ALA A 263 -0.21 0.30 -19.69
N PHE A 264 0.63 0.24 -20.73
CA PHE A 264 0.32 0.82 -22.04
C PHE A 264 0.24 -0.18 -23.20
N LYS A 265 0.27 -1.49 -22.89
CA LYS A 265 0.04 -2.59 -23.84
C LYS A 265 0.89 -2.52 -25.12
N LEU A 266 2.17 -2.20 -24.97
CA LEU A 266 3.10 -2.14 -26.10
C LEU A 266 3.35 -3.54 -26.70
N GLY A 267 3.36 -3.63 -28.03
CA GLY A 267 3.71 -4.85 -28.76
C GLY A 267 2.54 -5.76 -29.18
N ILE A 268 1.29 -5.30 -29.09
CA ILE A 268 0.14 -5.99 -29.70
C ILE A 268 0.04 -5.55 -31.17
N ALA A 269 0.51 -6.40 -32.09
CA ALA A 269 0.12 -6.29 -33.49
C ALA A 269 -1.37 -6.66 -33.59
N ASP A 270 -2.16 -5.75 -34.17
CA ASP A 270 -3.53 -6.02 -34.61
C ASP A 270 -3.50 -7.13 -35.67
N THR A 271 -3.88 -8.35 -35.28
CA THR A 271 -4.34 -9.35 -36.24
C THR A 271 -5.83 -9.52 -36.04
N GLY A 272 -6.59 -8.85 -36.89
CA GLY A 272 -8.02 -9.01 -37.04
C GLY A 272 -8.43 -10.47 -37.25
N THR A 273 -9.59 -10.79 -36.69
CA THR A 273 -10.60 -11.76 -37.14
C THR A 273 -10.12 -13.05 -37.83
N SER A 274 -10.24 -14.15 -37.09
CA SER A 274 -10.75 -15.42 -37.62
C SER A 274 -11.61 -16.10 -36.56
N GLY A 275 -12.81 -16.53 -36.96
CA GLY A 275 -13.90 -16.98 -36.09
C GLY A 275 -13.67 -18.26 -35.27
N PRO A 276 -14.71 -18.69 -34.52
CA PRO A 276 -14.59 -19.68 -33.47
C PRO A 276 -14.43 -21.09 -34.05
N GLY A 277 -13.23 -21.65 -33.92
CA GLY A 277 -13.01 -23.09 -34.01
C GLY A 277 -13.26 -23.72 -32.64
N ALA A 278 -14.34 -24.48 -32.52
CA ALA A 278 -14.61 -25.29 -31.33
C ALA A 278 -13.53 -26.38 -31.17
N PRO A 279 -13.08 -26.63 -29.93
CA PRO A 279 -12.77 -27.97 -29.49
C PRO A 279 -13.81 -28.40 -28.44
N THR A 280 -14.47 -29.47 -28.83
CA THR A 280 -15.26 -30.42 -28.06
C THR A 280 -14.78 -30.66 -26.62
N GLY A 281 -15.73 -30.60 -25.68
CA GLY A 281 -15.84 -31.52 -24.55
C GLY A 281 -14.86 -31.35 -23.40
N VAL A 282 -15.18 -30.47 -22.45
CA VAL A 282 -14.72 -30.59 -21.06
C VAL A 282 -15.91 -30.94 -20.17
N THR A 283 -15.77 -32.05 -19.46
CA THR A 283 -16.78 -32.68 -18.62
C THR A 283 -17.05 -31.87 -17.34
N PRO A 284 -18.30 -31.84 -16.82
CA PRO A 284 -18.65 -31.11 -15.61
C PRO A 284 -17.82 -31.56 -14.40
N THR A 285 -17.36 -30.60 -13.60
CA THR A 285 -16.78 -30.84 -12.28
C THR A 285 -17.80 -31.50 -11.36
N THR A 286 -17.41 -32.60 -10.72
CA THR A 286 -18.18 -33.32 -9.72
C THR A 286 -18.57 -32.37 -8.57
N PRO A 287 -19.83 -32.35 -8.10
CA PRO A 287 -20.26 -31.45 -7.04
C PRO A 287 -19.51 -31.74 -5.73
N SER A 288 -18.91 -30.70 -5.14
CA SER A 288 -18.61 -30.69 -3.71
C SER A 288 -19.91 -30.99 -2.95
N THR A 289 -19.86 -31.88 -1.95
CA THR A 289 -21.00 -32.18 -1.08
C THR A 289 -21.36 -31.00 -0.16
N ASP A 290 -20.44 -30.04 -0.01
CA ASP A 290 -20.69 -28.77 0.64
C ASP A 290 -21.03 -27.70 -0.39
N VAL A 291 -22.30 -27.27 -0.40
CA VAL A 291 -22.84 -26.22 -1.28
C VAL A 291 -22.23 -24.83 -1.01
N SER A 292 -21.50 -24.64 0.09
CA SER A 292 -20.74 -23.42 0.35
C SER A 292 -19.39 -23.38 -0.36
N VAL A 293 -18.98 -24.47 -1.01
CA VAL A 293 -17.68 -24.59 -1.70
C VAL A 293 -17.88 -24.86 -3.18
N PHE A 294 -17.37 -23.96 -4.02
CA PHE A 294 -17.20 -24.13 -5.45
C PHE A 294 -15.76 -24.58 -5.74
N ASP A 295 -15.58 -25.82 -6.18
CA ASP A 295 -14.26 -26.35 -6.54
C ASP A 295 -13.86 -25.88 -7.95
N ALA A 296 -12.90 -24.96 -7.99
CA ALA A 296 -12.32 -24.39 -9.20
C ALA A 296 -10.89 -24.90 -9.45
N SER A 297 -10.44 -25.94 -8.75
CA SER A 297 -9.07 -26.48 -8.88
C SER A 297 -8.71 -26.91 -10.30
N LYS A 298 -9.69 -27.43 -11.06
CA LYS A 298 -9.53 -27.81 -12.48
C LYS A 298 -9.58 -26.62 -13.45
N LEU A 299 -9.92 -25.42 -12.97
CA LEU A 299 -9.99 -24.18 -13.77
C LEU A 299 -8.72 -23.34 -13.65
N VAL A 300 -7.72 -23.82 -12.88
CA VAL A 300 -6.44 -23.15 -12.70
C VAL A 300 -5.51 -23.49 -13.87
N THR A 301 -5.04 -22.46 -14.57
CA THR A 301 -4.01 -22.59 -15.61
C THR A 301 -2.74 -21.89 -15.17
N VAL A 302 -1.58 -22.52 -15.34
CA VAL A 302 -0.28 -21.95 -14.92
C VAL A 302 0.56 -21.68 -16.16
N THR A 303 0.93 -20.41 -16.36
CA THR A 303 1.80 -19.95 -17.46
C THR A 303 2.84 -19.01 -16.89
N ASN A 304 4.13 -19.22 -17.18
CA ASN A 304 5.24 -18.36 -16.73
C ASN A 304 5.24 -18.06 -15.22
N GLY A 305 4.93 -19.06 -14.38
CA GLY A 305 4.91 -18.92 -12.92
C GLY A 305 3.72 -18.13 -12.35
N LYS A 306 2.75 -17.76 -13.19
CA LYS A 306 1.47 -17.15 -12.81
C LYS A 306 0.32 -18.14 -13.05
N ALA A 307 -0.50 -18.35 -12.03
CA ALA A 307 -1.75 -19.08 -12.12
C ALA A 307 -2.91 -18.12 -12.40
N ILE A 308 -3.74 -18.42 -13.39
CA ILE A 308 -4.98 -17.69 -13.70
C ILE A 308 -6.15 -18.67 -13.62
N VAL A 309 -7.21 -18.24 -12.93
CA VAL A 309 -8.43 -19.03 -12.78
C VAL A 309 -9.44 -18.62 -13.85
N ALA A 310 -9.86 -19.56 -14.69
CA ALA A 310 -10.89 -19.34 -15.71
C ALA A 310 -12.28 -19.64 -15.15
N LEU A 311 -12.82 -18.74 -14.32
CA LEU A 311 -14.18 -18.89 -13.79
C LEU A 311 -15.22 -18.76 -14.91
N VAL A 312 -16.21 -19.65 -14.92
CA VAL A 312 -17.38 -19.58 -15.79
C VAL A 312 -18.54 -19.00 -15.00
N ASP A 313 -18.99 -17.80 -15.38
CA ASP A 313 -20.04 -17.05 -14.67
C ASP A 313 -21.29 -17.89 -14.39
N ALA A 314 -21.77 -18.64 -15.40
CA ALA A 314 -22.96 -19.48 -15.26
C ALA A 314 -22.84 -20.53 -14.14
N ASP A 315 -21.67 -21.14 -14.01
CA ASP A 315 -21.43 -22.20 -13.01
C ASP A 315 -21.30 -21.61 -11.59
N VAL A 316 -20.60 -20.47 -11.47
CA VAL A 316 -20.46 -19.78 -10.18
C VAL A 316 -21.81 -19.22 -9.72
N ILE A 317 -22.61 -18.63 -10.62
CA ILE A 317 -23.95 -18.13 -10.32
C ILE A 317 -24.87 -19.28 -9.88
N LYS A 318 -24.78 -20.46 -10.51
CA LYS A 318 -25.52 -21.64 -10.09
C LYS A 318 -25.13 -22.09 -8.68
N ALA A 319 -23.85 -22.02 -8.33
CA ALA A 319 -23.37 -22.30 -6.97
C ALA A 319 -23.89 -21.28 -5.94
N ILE A 320 -23.90 -19.97 -6.29
CA ILE A 320 -24.49 -18.90 -5.48
C ILE A 320 -25.96 -19.20 -5.18
N GLN A 321 -26.75 -19.53 -6.21
CA GLN A 321 -28.17 -19.84 -6.07
C GLN A 321 -28.40 -21.10 -5.22
N ALA A 322 -27.58 -22.14 -5.40
CA ALA A 322 -27.66 -23.36 -4.60
C ALA A 322 -27.36 -23.09 -3.11
N LEU A 323 -26.35 -22.29 -2.80
CA LEU A 323 -26.02 -21.87 -1.44
C LEU A 323 -27.16 -21.09 -0.80
N ALA A 324 -27.71 -20.11 -1.53
CA ALA A 324 -28.83 -19.29 -1.06
C ALA A 324 -30.08 -20.15 -0.80
N ALA A 325 -30.42 -21.06 -1.71
CA ALA A 325 -31.54 -21.99 -1.56
C ALA A 325 -31.36 -22.92 -0.35
N ALA A 326 -30.13 -23.38 -0.08
CA ALA A 326 -29.81 -24.22 1.06
C ALA A 326 -29.80 -23.47 2.40
N LYS A 327 -29.77 -22.13 2.39
CA LYS A 327 -29.64 -21.26 3.59
C LYS A 327 -28.44 -21.64 4.47
N LYS A 328 -27.36 -22.14 3.88
CA LYS A 328 -26.15 -22.64 4.57
C LYS A 328 -25.09 -21.56 4.78
N GLY A 329 -25.51 -20.35 5.14
CA GLY A 329 -24.63 -19.20 5.37
C GLY A 329 -24.60 -18.20 4.21
N THR A 330 -23.73 -17.20 4.32
CA THR A 330 -23.66 -16.04 3.42
C THR A 330 -22.30 -15.90 2.73
N THR A 331 -21.48 -16.95 2.73
CA THR A 331 -20.15 -16.94 2.12
C THR A 331 -20.01 -18.09 1.14
N LEU A 332 -19.73 -17.77 -0.13
CA LEU A 332 -19.33 -18.77 -1.13
C LEU A 332 -17.80 -18.87 -1.15
N THR A 333 -17.26 -20.07 -0.99
CA THR A 333 -15.82 -20.33 -1.07
C THR A 333 -15.45 -20.91 -2.44
N ILE A 334 -14.62 -20.21 -3.19
CA ILE A 334 -13.98 -20.67 -4.41
C ILE A 334 -12.65 -21.33 -4.02
N ASN A 335 -12.58 -22.66 -4.14
CA ASN A 335 -11.41 -23.44 -3.79
C ASN A 335 -10.58 -23.77 -5.04
N LEU A 336 -9.34 -23.29 -5.09
CA LEU A 336 -8.41 -23.55 -6.20
C LEU A 336 -7.49 -24.75 -5.94
N GLY A 337 -7.56 -25.34 -4.74
CA GLY A 337 -6.72 -26.47 -4.33
C GLY A 337 -5.25 -26.10 -4.17
N THR A 338 -4.38 -26.98 -4.66
CA THR A 338 -2.92 -26.76 -4.66
C THR A 338 -2.52 -26.05 -5.94
N VAL A 339 -1.90 -24.88 -5.81
CA VAL A 339 -1.49 -24.03 -6.95
C VAL A 339 0.02 -23.89 -6.95
N ASN A 340 0.69 -24.46 -7.95
CA ASN A 340 2.15 -24.39 -8.09
C ASN A 340 2.58 -23.17 -8.93
N ALA A 341 2.31 -21.98 -8.41
CA ALA A 341 2.66 -20.70 -9.04
C ALA A 341 3.04 -19.68 -7.97
N ALA A 342 3.95 -18.75 -8.30
CA ALA A 342 4.32 -17.68 -7.38
C ALA A 342 3.20 -16.64 -7.26
N THR A 343 2.47 -16.40 -8.35
CA THR A 343 1.34 -15.46 -8.38
C THR A 343 0.06 -16.18 -8.77
N VAL A 344 -1.04 -15.89 -8.07
CA VAL A 344 -2.38 -16.40 -8.36
C VAL A 344 -3.30 -15.22 -8.66
N GLU A 345 -3.95 -15.25 -9.81
CA GLU A 345 -4.92 -14.24 -10.26
C GLU A 345 -6.30 -14.86 -10.40
N VAL A 346 -7.28 -14.23 -9.75
CA VAL A 346 -8.67 -14.68 -9.72
C VAL A 346 -9.58 -13.54 -10.17
N PRO A 347 -9.97 -13.51 -11.45
CA PRO A 347 -10.97 -12.58 -11.95
C PRO A 347 -12.38 -13.01 -11.50
N ILE A 348 -13.12 -12.09 -10.90
CA ILE A 348 -14.52 -12.23 -10.49
C ILE A 348 -15.33 -11.21 -11.31
N SER A 349 -16.18 -11.70 -12.20
CA SER A 349 -16.95 -10.83 -13.07
C SER A 349 -17.97 -9.98 -12.29
N LYS A 350 -18.42 -8.88 -12.91
CA LYS A 350 -19.52 -8.08 -12.38
C LYS A 350 -20.80 -8.92 -12.21
N ALA A 351 -21.05 -9.86 -13.13
CA ALA A 351 -22.24 -10.72 -13.07
C ALA A 351 -22.22 -11.63 -11.83
N ILE A 352 -21.07 -12.19 -11.47
CA ILE A 352 -20.90 -12.98 -10.23
C ILE A 352 -21.16 -12.10 -8.99
N ILE A 353 -20.63 -10.87 -8.98
CA ILE A 353 -20.81 -9.92 -7.86
C ILE A 353 -22.29 -9.53 -7.72
N ASP A 354 -22.94 -9.16 -8.81
CA ASP A 354 -24.36 -8.79 -8.83
C ASP A 354 -25.24 -9.98 -8.38
N ALA A 355 -24.94 -11.19 -8.85
CA ALA A 355 -25.65 -12.40 -8.45
C ALA A 355 -25.49 -12.70 -6.96
N ALA A 356 -24.27 -12.53 -6.41
CA ALA A 356 -24.03 -12.73 -4.98
C ALA A 356 -24.89 -11.77 -4.15
N LYS A 357 -24.91 -10.47 -4.49
CA LYS A 357 -25.75 -9.46 -3.82
C LYS A 357 -27.24 -9.81 -3.92
N ALA A 358 -27.71 -10.13 -5.13
CA ALA A 358 -29.12 -10.44 -5.38
C ALA A 358 -29.62 -11.67 -4.62
N ASN A 359 -28.73 -12.61 -4.29
CA ASN A 359 -29.04 -13.84 -3.58
C ASN A 359 -28.67 -13.80 -2.08
N GLY A 360 -28.32 -12.62 -1.54
CA GLY A 360 -28.00 -12.45 -0.12
C GLY A 360 -26.68 -13.08 0.32
N ILE A 361 -25.78 -13.39 -0.62
CA ILE A 361 -24.42 -13.83 -0.33
C ILE A 361 -23.58 -12.59 -0.02
N ALA A 362 -23.14 -12.48 1.23
CA ALA A 362 -22.39 -11.32 1.74
C ALA A 362 -20.92 -11.34 1.31
N ASN A 363 -20.33 -12.53 1.16
CA ASN A 363 -18.90 -12.69 0.90
C ASN A 363 -18.59 -13.73 -0.18
N ILE A 364 -17.52 -13.48 -0.93
CA ILE A 364 -16.83 -14.50 -1.74
C ILE A 364 -15.46 -14.73 -1.13
N ALA A 365 -15.18 -15.96 -0.71
CA ALA A 365 -13.89 -16.39 -0.21
C ALA A 365 -13.10 -17.12 -1.32
N ILE A 366 -11.82 -16.82 -1.46
CA ILE A 366 -10.91 -17.52 -2.39
C ILE A 366 -9.90 -18.28 -1.54
N THR A 367 -9.73 -19.58 -1.75
CA THR A 367 -8.77 -20.39 -1.00
C THR A 367 -7.86 -21.23 -1.89
N PHE A 368 -6.57 -21.24 -1.56
CA PHE A 368 -5.54 -22.05 -2.23
C PHE A 368 -4.29 -22.15 -1.35
N ASN A 369 -3.58 -23.29 -1.38
CA ASN A 369 -2.36 -23.51 -0.58
C ASN A 369 -2.48 -23.12 0.92
N GLY A 370 -3.69 -23.21 1.49
CA GLY A 370 -4.00 -22.80 2.87
C GLY A 370 -4.22 -21.29 3.09
N VAL A 371 -3.96 -20.44 2.10
CA VAL A 371 -4.32 -19.01 2.15
C VAL A 371 -5.80 -18.87 1.84
N THR A 372 -6.52 -18.03 2.60
CA THR A 372 -7.91 -17.67 2.28
C THR A 372 -8.10 -16.16 2.31
N ILE A 373 -8.79 -15.60 1.30
CA ILE A 373 -9.12 -14.18 1.19
C ILE A 373 -10.63 -14.06 1.08
N THR A 374 -11.28 -13.43 2.06
CA THR A 374 -12.74 -13.28 2.12
C THR A 374 -13.13 -11.84 1.79
N ILE A 375 -13.73 -11.66 0.62
CA ILE A 375 -14.07 -10.38 0.02
C ILE A 375 -15.56 -10.08 0.28
N PRO A 376 -15.90 -9.00 1.02
CA PRO A 376 -17.29 -8.54 1.15
C PRO A 376 -17.77 -7.97 -0.18
N VAL A 377 -18.80 -8.57 -0.80
CA VAL A 377 -19.23 -8.18 -2.15
C VAL A 377 -20.03 -6.89 -2.18
N SER A 378 -20.61 -6.49 -1.04
CA SER A 378 -21.48 -5.31 -0.95
C SER A 378 -20.78 -3.99 -1.29
N GLN A 379 -19.45 -3.93 -1.17
CA GLN A 379 -18.68 -2.71 -1.40
C GLN A 379 -18.24 -2.48 -2.87
N PHE A 380 -18.47 -3.45 -3.77
CA PHE A 380 -17.98 -3.41 -5.16
C PHE A 380 -19.11 -3.42 -6.17
N ASP A 381 -19.12 -2.48 -7.12
CA ASP A 381 -20.15 -2.39 -8.17
C ASP A 381 -19.62 -2.71 -9.59
N ALA A 382 -18.38 -3.17 -9.69
CA ALA A 382 -17.71 -3.55 -10.94
C ALA A 382 -16.96 -4.87 -10.75
N ALA A 383 -16.46 -5.46 -11.85
CA ALA A 383 -15.66 -6.68 -11.81
C ALA A 383 -14.44 -6.51 -10.89
N VAL A 384 -14.09 -7.55 -10.13
CA VAL A 384 -12.97 -7.56 -9.19
C VAL A 384 -11.93 -8.56 -9.65
N THR A 385 -10.65 -8.19 -9.72
CA THR A 385 -9.57 -9.17 -9.92
C THR A 385 -8.68 -9.20 -8.69
N LEU A 386 -8.66 -10.34 -7.99
CA LEU A 386 -7.75 -10.57 -6.87
C LEU A 386 -6.41 -11.10 -7.41
N THR A 387 -5.31 -10.54 -6.95
CA THR A 387 -3.95 -11.06 -7.19
C THR A 387 -3.28 -11.36 -5.86
N VAL A 388 -2.68 -12.53 -5.73
CA VAL A 388 -1.89 -12.90 -4.55
C VAL A 388 -0.54 -13.44 -5.00
N THR A 389 0.54 -12.80 -4.58
CA THR A 389 1.91 -13.21 -4.89
C THR A 389 2.62 -13.68 -3.64
N LYS A 390 3.14 -14.91 -3.66
CA LYS A 390 4.11 -15.37 -2.67
C LYS A 390 5.47 -14.73 -2.98
N ALA A 391 5.84 -13.72 -2.20
CA ALA A 391 7.11 -13.01 -2.36
C ALA A 391 8.28 -13.80 -1.77
N ALA A 392 9.50 -13.45 -2.19
CA ALA A 392 10.71 -14.04 -1.63
C ALA A 392 10.85 -13.69 -0.13
N PRO A 393 11.35 -14.60 0.73
CA PRO A 393 11.56 -14.32 2.15
C PRO A 393 12.45 -13.09 2.42
N SER A 394 13.37 -12.78 1.49
CA SER A 394 14.27 -11.62 1.55
C SER A 394 13.54 -10.28 1.64
N VAL A 395 12.29 -10.19 1.18
CA VAL A 395 11.45 -8.99 1.32
C VAL A 395 11.20 -8.67 2.80
N ALA A 396 11.02 -9.69 3.65
CA ALA A 396 10.87 -9.51 5.08
C ALA A 396 12.22 -9.53 5.82
N THR A 397 13.14 -10.44 5.48
CA THR A 397 14.40 -10.57 6.22
C THR A 397 15.39 -9.43 5.96
N SER A 398 15.20 -8.63 4.92
CA SER A 398 15.95 -7.39 4.71
C SER A 398 15.55 -6.25 5.65
N VAL A 399 14.39 -6.36 6.31
CA VAL A 399 13.81 -5.29 7.14
C VAL A 399 13.62 -5.71 8.61
N THR A 400 13.82 -6.98 8.93
CA THR A 400 13.67 -7.52 10.28
C THR A 400 14.57 -8.70 10.55
N TYR A 401 14.97 -8.85 11.81
CA TYR A 401 15.63 -10.06 12.33
C TYR A 401 14.66 -10.98 13.07
N LEU A 402 13.37 -10.63 13.11
CA LEU A 402 12.34 -11.47 13.75
C LEU A 402 12.16 -12.76 12.94
N LYS A 403 11.94 -13.87 13.64
CA LYS A 403 11.66 -15.16 12.99
C LYS A 403 10.29 -15.10 12.31
N LEU A 404 10.28 -15.44 11.01
CA LEU A 404 9.08 -15.55 10.22
C LEU A 404 8.29 -16.79 10.65
N ALA A 405 6.98 -16.64 10.72
CA ALA A 405 6.01 -17.67 11.04
C ALA A 405 5.05 -17.93 9.87
N SER A 406 5.32 -17.37 8.69
CA SER A 406 4.59 -17.60 7.43
C SER A 406 5.49 -17.28 6.24
N ASP A 407 5.04 -17.62 5.03
CA ASP A 407 5.55 -16.98 3.82
C ASP A 407 5.19 -15.48 3.79
N VAL A 408 5.86 -14.71 2.93
CA VAL A 408 5.49 -13.33 2.63
C VAL A 408 4.46 -13.34 1.49
N TYR A 409 3.30 -12.74 1.74
CA TYR A 409 2.23 -12.64 0.75
C TYR A 409 1.97 -11.19 0.39
N GLU A 410 2.01 -10.88 -0.90
CA GLU A 410 1.53 -9.62 -1.43
C GLU A 410 0.14 -9.79 -2.01
N PHE A 411 -0.74 -8.88 -1.63
CA PHE A 411 -2.11 -8.84 -2.11
C PHE A 411 -2.30 -7.63 -3.00
N GLY A 412 -2.92 -7.87 -4.16
CA GLY A 412 -3.38 -6.84 -5.08
C GLY A 412 -4.85 -7.07 -5.40
N LEU A 413 -5.57 -6.00 -5.69
CA LEU A 413 -6.96 -6.06 -6.12
C LEU A 413 -7.22 -4.97 -7.15
N THR A 414 -7.94 -5.28 -8.22
CA THR A 414 -8.48 -4.27 -9.14
C THR A 414 -10.00 -4.29 -9.11
N VAL A 415 -10.62 -3.11 -9.26
CA VAL A 415 -12.08 -2.92 -9.39
C VAL A 415 -12.34 -2.23 -10.72
N GLY A 416 -13.04 -2.89 -11.63
CA GLY A 416 -13.23 -2.39 -12.99
C GLY A 416 -11.92 -2.20 -13.75
N GLY A 417 -10.88 -2.98 -13.41
CA GLY A 417 -9.52 -2.83 -13.96
C GLY A 417 -8.66 -1.76 -13.29
N VAL A 418 -9.20 -0.99 -12.32
CA VAL A 418 -8.45 0.03 -11.57
C VAL A 418 -7.87 -0.59 -10.30
N PRO A 419 -6.55 -0.55 -10.08
CA PRO A 419 -5.95 -1.02 -8.83
C PRO A 419 -6.52 -0.29 -7.63
N THR A 420 -6.91 -1.07 -6.63
CA THR A 420 -7.59 -0.62 -5.42
C THR A 420 -6.92 -1.27 -4.23
N SER A 421 -6.25 -0.45 -3.42
CA SER A 421 -5.50 -0.90 -2.25
C SER A 421 -6.14 -0.51 -0.92
N THR A 422 -7.26 0.22 -0.94
CA THR A 422 -8.04 0.67 0.23
C THR A 422 -9.49 0.25 0.10
N PHE A 423 -10.11 -0.24 1.18
CA PHE A 423 -11.45 -0.84 1.14
C PHE A 423 -12.42 -0.15 2.09
N LYS A 424 -13.70 -0.08 1.70
CA LYS A 424 -14.78 0.48 2.53
C LYS A 424 -15.18 -0.48 3.63
N GLN A 425 -15.12 -1.77 3.34
CA GLN A 425 -15.29 -2.85 4.31
C GLN A 425 -14.00 -3.70 4.30
N PRO A 426 -13.44 -4.04 5.48
CA PRO A 426 -12.22 -4.83 5.55
C PRO A 426 -12.35 -6.16 4.79
N ILE A 427 -11.31 -6.53 4.04
CA ILE A 427 -11.15 -7.85 3.44
C ILE A 427 -10.39 -8.72 4.43
N THR A 428 -10.93 -9.90 4.76
CA THR A 428 -10.28 -10.80 5.72
C THR A 428 -9.25 -11.68 5.03
N ILE A 429 -8.00 -11.66 5.50
CA ILE A 429 -6.96 -12.59 5.09
C ILE A 429 -6.77 -13.66 6.16
N LYS A 430 -6.62 -14.91 5.75
CA LYS A 430 -6.24 -16.05 6.58
C LYS A 430 -4.95 -16.63 6.01
N LEU A 431 -3.87 -16.53 6.77
CA LEU A 431 -2.54 -16.92 6.34
C LEU A 431 -2.14 -18.23 7.05
N PRO A 432 -1.59 -19.22 6.31
CA PRO A 432 -1.06 -20.43 6.92
C PRO A 432 0.24 -20.11 7.67
N LEU A 433 0.37 -20.68 8.86
CA LEU A 433 1.58 -20.59 9.64
C LEU A 433 2.60 -21.64 9.18
N LYS A 434 3.88 -21.28 9.24
CA LYS A 434 5.03 -22.13 8.91
C LYS A 434 6.14 -21.93 9.94
N ASP A 435 6.95 -22.96 10.13
CA ASP A 435 8.16 -22.91 10.97
C ASP A 435 7.93 -22.41 12.40
N THR A 436 6.75 -22.69 12.97
CA THR A 436 6.33 -22.22 14.29
C THR A 436 7.00 -22.93 15.47
N ASN A 437 7.85 -23.92 15.21
CA ASN A 437 8.62 -24.62 16.24
C ASN A 437 9.47 -23.63 17.06
N GLY A 438 9.29 -23.65 18.38
CA GLY A 438 9.98 -22.74 19.31
C GLY A 438 9.49 -21.30 19.31
N LEU A 439 8.43 -20.98 18.55
CA LEU A 439 7.77 -19.67 18.61
C LEU A 439 6.67 -19.66 19.67
N ASP A 440 6.54 -18.52 20.33
CA ASP A 440 5.39 -18.23 21.17
C ASP A 440 4.18 -17.85 20.30
N LYS A 441 3.24 -18.78 20.15
CA LYS A 441 2.07 -18.62 19.27
C LYS A 441 1.19 -17.41 19.64
N GLU A 442 1.17 -16.97 20.89
CA GLU A 442 0.39 -15.78 21.28
C GLU A 442 1.05 -14.47 20.85
N LEU A 443 2.36 -14.47 20.60
CA LEU A 443 3.12 -13.29 20.15
C LEU A 443 3.17 -13.16 18.62
N LEU A 444 2.68 -14.18 17.89
CA LEU A 444 2.62 -14.14 16.43
C LEU A 444 1.69 -13.02 15.98
N SER A 445 2.19 -12.16 15.11
CA SER A 445 1.42 -11.02 14.60
C SER A 445 1.62 -10.85 13.12
N VAL A 446 0.53 -10.51 12.42
CA VAL A 446 0.58 -10.06 11.03
C VAL A 446 1.29 -8.70 11.02
N ALA A 447 2.35 -8.59 10.24
CA ALA A 447 3.08 -7.36 10.01
C ALA A 447 2.94 -6.95 8.55
N LYS A 448 2.50 -5.71 8.33
CA LYS A 448 2.55 -5.05 7.02
C LYS A 448 3.98 -4.58 6.77
N ILE A 449 4.54 -4.92 5.62
CA ILE A 449 5.86 -4.45 5.22
C ILE A 449 5.67 -3.11 4.52
N VAL A 450 6.18 -2.05 5.12
CA VAL A 450 6.03 -0.67 4.64
C VAL A 450 7.38 0.02 4.77
N TYR A 451 8.01 0.33 3.64
CA TYR A 451 9.20 1.20 3.59
C TYR A 451 10.36 0.75 4.48
N GLY A 452 10.75 -0.52 4.36
CA GLY A 452 11.86 -1.02 5.16
C GLY A 452 11.52 -1.26 6.63
N ASN A 453 10.25 -1.18 7.02
CA ASN A 453 9.80 -1.35 8.40
C ASN A 453 8.58 -2.29 8.48
N LEU A 454 8.45 -2.96 9.63
CA LEU A 454 7.27 -3.73 9.97
C LEU A 454 6.26 -2.85 10.73
N GLN A 455 5.02 -2.79 10.24
CA GLN A 455 3.89 -2.25 10.98
C GLN A 455 3.03 -3.41 11.48
N PHE A 456 3.00 -3.63 12.80
CA PHE A 456 2.22 -4.72 13.39
C PHE A 456 0.71 -4.41 13.34
N GLN A 457 -0.03 -5.33 12.75
CA GLN A 457 -1.46 -5.25 12.47
C GLN A 457 -2.28 -6.24 13.31
N GLY A 458 -1.66 -6.98 14.24
CA GLY A 458 -2.39 -7.91 15.09
C GLY A 458 -2.55 -9.30 14.47
N GLY A 459 -3.79 -9.77 14.33
CA GLY A 459 -4.11 -11.14 13.91
C GLY A 459 -4.54 -12.08 15.04
N VAL A 460 -5.59 -12.84 14.78
CA VAL A 460 -6.15 -13.86 15.67
C VAL A 460 -5.67 -15.24 15.23
N LEU A 461 -5.15 -16.02 16.18
CA LEU A 461 -4.73 -17.40 15.90
C LEU A 461 -5.97 -18.29 15.71
N ASP A 462 -6.01 -19.01 14.60
CA ASP A 462 -7.05 -19.99 14.26
C ASP A 462 -6.38 -21.31 13.85
N GLY A 463 -6.08 -22.15 14.85
CA GLY A 463 -5.32 -23.39 14.64
C GLY A 463 -3.90 -23.12 14.11
N GLU A 464 -3.62 -23.60 12.90
CA GLU A 464 -2.36 -23.39 12.19
C GLU A 464 -2.41 -22.19 11.22
N PHE A 465 -3.34 -21.27 11.45
CA PHE A 465 -3.51 -20.05 10.68
C PHE A 465 -3.52 -18.82 11.56
N ILE A 466 -3.23 -17.67 10.97
CA ILE A 466 -3.59 -16.37 11.54
C ILE A 466 -4.64 -15.71 10.64
N VAL A 467 -5.68 -15.15 11.25
CA VAL A 467 -6.78 -14.47 10.56
C VAL A 467 -6.74 -13.01 10.92
N GLU A 468 -6.85 -12.15 9.91
CA GLU A 468 -6.73 -10.70 10.07
C GLU A 468 -7.61 -9.94 9.06
N PRO A 469 -8.54 -9.08 9.51
CA PRO A 469 -9.27 -8.16 8.63
C PRO A 469 -8.39 -6.98 8.21
N ARG A 470 -8.39 -6.64 6.91
CA ARG A 470 -7.56 -5.56 6.35
C ARG A 470 -8.38 -4.54 5.58
N ASP A 471 -8.22 -3.28 5.94
CA ASP A 471 -8.73 -2.12 5.19
C ASP A 471 -7.82 -1.75 4.00
N THR A 472 -6.63 -2.33 3.95
CA THR A 472 -5.64 -2.09 2.90
C THR A 472 -4.94 -3.35 2.43
N PHE A 473 -4.61 -3.42 1.15
CA PHE A 473 -3.75 -4.47 0.59
C PHE A 473 -2.31 -3.98 0.40
N SER A 474 -1.37 -4.90 0.61
CA SER A 474 0.09 -4.69 0.71
C SER A 474 0.79 -6.05 0.79
N SER A 475 2.11 -6.04 0.97
CA SER A 475 2.85 -7.21 1.43
C SER A 475 2.71 -7.42 2.94
N TYR A 476 2.38 -8.64 3.35
CA TYR A 476 2.18 -9.07 4.73
C TYR A 476 2.99 -10.32 5.05
N VAL A 477 3.43 -10.41 6.30
CA VAL A 477 4.14 -11.57 6.86
C VAL A 477 3.72 -11.78 8.29
N VAL A 478 3.72 -13.01 8.78
CA VAL A 478 3.54 -13.32 10.20
C VAL A 478 4.90 -13.45 10.85
N VAL A 479 5.11 -12.76 11.97
CA VAL A 479 6.36 -12.82 12.75
C VAL A 479 6.07 -12.95 14.24
N GLU A 480 7.03 -13.50 14.98
CA GLU A 480 6.98 -13.49 16.45
C GLU A 480 7.42 -12.11 16.99
N ASN A 481 6.46 -11.26 17.39
CA ASN A 481 6.74 -9.91 17.87
C ASN A 481 7.03 -9.89 19.38
N LYS A 482 8.30 -10.02 19.78
CA LYS A 482 8.71 -9.99 21.19
C LYS A 482 8.83 -8.57 21.72
N VAL A 483 7.71 -7.99 22.14
CA VAL A 483 7.71 -6.69 22.83
C VAL A 483 8.09 -6.88 24.31
N SER A 484 8.97 -6.03 24.83
CA SER A 484 9.35 -6.02 26.24
C SER A 484 9.40 -4.59 26.79
N PHE A 485 9.18 -4.47 28.10
CA PHE A 485 9.19 -3.19 28.80
C PHE A 485 10.01 -3.31 30.08
N SER A 486 10.81 -2.29 30.37
CA SER A 486 11.74 -2.28 31.51
C SER A 486 11.07 -2.08 32.87
N ASP A 487 9.83 -1.58 32.91
CA ASP A 487 9.14 -1.11 34.12
C ASP A 487 7.95 -1.97 34.56
N ILE A 488 7.78 -3.18 33.99
CA ILE A 488 6.65 -4.07 34.31
C ILE A 488 6.96 -5.10 35.40
N ALA A 489 8.18 -5.15 35.94
CA ALA A 489 8.59 -6.16 36.92
C ALA A 489 7.64 -6.28 38.14
N LYS A 490 7.11 -5.16 38.65
CA LYS A 490 6.19 -5.14 39.80
C LYS A 490 4.78 -5.67 39.49
N VAL A 491 4.41 -5.77 38.22
CA VAL A 491 3.12 -6.31 37.76
C VAL A 491 3.27 -7.62 36.99
N GLN A 492 4.49 -8.15 36.89
CA GLN A 492 4.82 -9.29 36.06
C GLN A 492 3.97 -10.52 36.37
N SER A 493 3.74 -10.80 37.66
CA SER A 493 3.02 -11.99 38.13
C SER A 493 1.55 -12.05 37.71
N TRP A 494 0.92 -10.92 37.39
CA TRP A 494 -0.52 -10.88 37.08
C TRP A 494 -0.88 -10.17 35.77
N ALA A 495 0.02 -9.32 35.24
CA ALA A 495 -0.20 -8.54 34.02
C ALA A 495 0.90 -8.71 32.97
N GLY A 496 2.10 -9.18 33.37
CA GLY A 496 3.29 -9.15 32.50
C GLY A 496 3.07 -9.84 31.17
N ARG A 497 2.52 -11.07 31.22
CA ARG A 497 2.19 -11.85 30.02
C ARG A 497 1.15 -11.15 29.15
N GLN A 498 0.08 -10.67 29.77
CA GLN A 498 -1.03 -10.03 29.06
C GLN A 498 -0.56 -8.77 28.34
N ILE A 499 0.24 -7.93 29.02
CA ILE A 499 0.90 -6.74 28.45
C ILE A 499 1.73 -7.12 27.22
N GLN A 500 2.54 -8.18 27.34
CA GLN A 500 3.39 -8.66 26.25
C GLN A 500 2.59 -9.05 25.02
N VAL A 501 1.53 -9.85 25.20
CA VAL A 501 0.70 -10.34 24.10
C VAL A 501 -0.02 -9.19 23.40
N ILE A 502 -0.71 -8.32 24.14
CA ILE A 502 -1.45 -7.23 23.49
C ILE A 502 -0.52 -6.21 22.82
N ALA A 503 0.72 -6.05 23.32
CA ALA A 503 1.72 -5.20 22.69
C ALA A 503 2.29 -5.86 21.42
N ALA A 504 2.51 -7.18 21.45
CA ALA A 504 2.89 -7.94 20.27
C ALA A 504 1.87 -7.78 19.14
N LYS A 505 0.58 -7.85 19.48
CA LYS A 505 -0.55 -7.61 18.56
C LYS A 505 -0.70 -6.16 18.11
N GLY A 506 0.11 -5.24 18.62
CA GLY A 506 0.02 -3.81 18.29
C GLY A 506 -1.16 -3.09 18.95
N ALA A 507 -1.93 -3.73 19.82
CA ALA A 507 -3.09 -3.10 20.47
C ALA A 507 -2.70 -2.03 21.51
N ILE A 508 -1.51 -2.17 22.12
CA ILE A 508 -0.96 -1.20 23.07
C ILE A 508 0.49 -0.88 22.73
N GLU A 509 0.86 0.37 22.94
CA GLU A 509 2.22 0.88 22.77
C GLU A 509 2.77 1.33 24.13
N GLY A 510 4.10 1.30 24.27
CA GLY A 510 4.78 1.89 25.42
C GLY A 510 4.64 3.42 25.44
N VAL A 511 5.07 4.03 26.55
CA VAL A 511 5.07 5.49 26.73
C VAL A 511 6.38 6.15 26.26
N GLY A 512 7.23 5.41 25.55
CA GLY A 512 8.58 5.81 25.15
C GLY A 512 9.67 5.31 26.09
N GLY A 513 10.94 5.35 25.64
CA GLY A 513 12.12 4.97 26.43
C GLY A 513 12.10 3.53 26.95
N GLY A 514 11.45 2.60 26.24
CA GLY A 514 11.31 1.20 26.66
C GLY A 514 10.43 0.98 27.88
N LYS A 515 9.50 1.90 28.19
CA LYS A 515 8.59 1.83 29.35
C LYS A 515 7.13 1.65 28.94
N PHE A 516 6.36 1.00 29.80
CA PHE A 516 4.91 0.77 29.67
C PHE A 516 4.06 1.68 30.56
N ALA A 517 4.59 2.11 31.70
CA ALA A 517 3.90 2.83 32.78
C ALA A 517 2.68 2.09 33.34
N PRO A 518 2.85 0.89 33.94
CA PRO A 518 1.74 0.01 34.31
C PRO A 518 0.74 0.60 35.31
N LYS A 519 1.17 1.57 36.14
CA LYS A 519 0.32 2.23 37.16
C LYS A 519 -0.37 3.50 36.66
N LYS A 520 -0.06 4.00 35.46
CA LYS A 520 -0.70 5.20 34.92
C LYS A 520 -2.19 4.90 34.69
N GLY A 521 -3.06 5.83 35.06
CA GLY A 521 -4.49 5.75 34.73
C GLY A 521 -4.73 5.82 33.22
N VAL A 522 -5.83 5.22 32.78
CA VAL A 522 -6.23 5.19 31.36
C VAL A 522 -7.40 6.14 31.12
N THR A 523 -7.32 6.94 30.05
CA THR A 523 -8.45 7.77 29.62
C THR A 523 -9.45 6.99 28.78
N ARG A 524 -10.67 7.53 28.62
CA ARG A 524 -11.69 6.93 27.75
C ARG A 524 -11.22 6.81 26.30
N ALA A 525 -10.51 7.81 25.78
CA ALA A 525 -9.92 7.77 24.45
C ALA A 525 -8.79 6.73 24.31
N GLU A 526 -7.89 6.65 25.29
CA GLU A 526 -6.82 5.64 25.31
C GLU A 526 -7.41 4.22 25.31
N PHE A 527 -8.44 3.96 26.12
CA PHE A 527 -9.10 2.65 26.15
C PHE A 527 -9.84 2.33 24.84
N ALA A 528 -10.52 3.32 24.25
CA ALA A 528 -11.17 3.16 22.94
C ALA A 528 -10.14 2.75 21.86
N LYS A 529 -9.00 3.46 21.78
CA LYS A 529 -7.89 3.08 20.88
C LYS A 529 -7.43 1.65 21.12
N MET A 530 -7.16 1.27 22.37
CA MET A 530 -6.70 -0.09 22.72
C MET A 530 -7.71 -1.15 22.27
N LEU A 531 -9.00 -0.94 22.53
CA LEU A 531 -10.06 -1.90 22.19
C LEU A 531 -10.26 -2.04 20.68
N ILE A 532 -10.31 -0.92 19.94
CA ILE A 532 -10.48 -0.93 18.49
C ILE A 532 -9.32 -1.63 17.81
N ARG A 533 -8.08 -1.32 18.20
CA ARG A 533 -6.89 -1.99 17.66
C ARG A 533 -6.81 -3.46 18.07
N ALA A 534 -7.16 -3.80 19.30
CA ALA A 534 -7.14 -5.19 19.77
C ALA A 534 -8.09 -6.10 19.01
N LEU A 535 -9.21 -5.54 18.52
CA LEU A 535 -10.23 -6.25 17.77
C LEU A 535 -10.09 -6.04 16.24
N ASN A 536 -9.01 -5.38 15.80
CA ASN A 536 -8.71 -5.06 14.40
C ASN A 536 -9.91 -4.39 13.68
N LEU A 537 -10.50 -3.40 14.35
CA LEU A 537 -11.68 -2.66 13.87
C LEU A 537 -11.33 -1.32 13.22
N ASP A 538 -10.05 -1.00 13.05
CA ASP A 538 -9.56 0.27 12.52
C ASP A 538 -10.22 0.63 11.17
N ASN A 539 -10.68 1.88 11.07
CA ASN A 539 -11.20 2.48 9.84
C ASN A 539 -10.98 4.00 9.90
N GLN A 540 -10.06 4.50 9.07
CA GLN A 540 -9.67 5.91 9.04
C GLN A 540 -10.75 6.83 8.44
N ASN A 541 -11.76 6.27 7.79
CA ASN A 541 -12.83 7.03 7.16
C ASN A 541 -14.06 7.22 8.06
N ALA A 542 -14.06 6.60 9.25
CA ALA A 542 -15.15 6.75 10.20
C ALA A 542 -15.24 8.22 10.68
N ALA A 543 -16.47 8.73 10.76
CA ALA A 543 -16.76 10.07 11.25
C ALA A 543 -17.55 9.98 12.57
N THR A 544 -17.26 10.89 13.50
CA THR A 544 -18.00 11.01 14.76
C THR A 544 -18.76 12.32 14.83
N THR A 545 -19.87 12.32 15.57
CA THR A 545 -20.71 13.50 15.83
C THR A 545 -20.44 14.14 17.19
N PHE A 546 -19.51 13.61 17.99
CA PHE A 546 -19.18 14.17 19.29
C PHE A 546 -18.44 15.52 19.14
N SER A 547 -18.99 16.55 19.78
CA SER A 547 -18.48 17.94 19.70
C SER A 547 -17.12 18.14 20.37
N ASP A 548 -16.72 17.23 21.25
CA ASP A 548 -15.46 17.24 21.99
C ASP A 548 -14.39 16.29 21.40
N VAL A 549 -14.60 15.81 20.16
CA VAL A 549 -13.63 15.01 19.39
C VAL A 549 -13.37 15.71 18.06
N LYS A 550 -12.20 16.33 17.92
CA LYS A 550 -11.80 17.02 16.68
C LYS A 550 -11.18 16.02 15.71
N LYS A 551 -11.37 16.22 14.40
CA LYS A 551 -10.79 15.35 13.35
C LYS A 551 -9.26 15.20 13.44
N THR A 552 -8.57 16.20 13.98
CA THR A 552 -7.11 16.23 14.16
C THR A 552 -6.64 15.52 15.44
N ASP A 553 -7.55 15.14 16.34
CA ASP A 553 -7.16 14.45 17.56
C ASP A 553 -6.67 13.04 17.23
N TRP A 554 -5.56 12.63 17.83
CA TRP A 554 -4.97 11.30 17.57
C TRP A 554 -5.94 10.15 17.86
N PHE A 555 -6.93 10.36 18.73
CA PHE A 555 -7.94 9.36 19.09
C PHE A 555 -9.19 9.40 18.22
N ALA A 556 -9.37 10.43 17.39
CA ALA A 556 -10.57 10.65 16.60
C ALA A 556 -11.00 9.45 15.74
N PRO A 557 -10.11 8.80 14.96
CA PRO A 557 -10.52 7.65 14.15
C PRO A 557 -11.05 6.50 15.01
N TYR A 558 -10.41 6.20 16.14
CA TYR A 558 -10.85 5.09 17.00
C TYR A 558 -12.19 5.38 17.69
N VAL A 559 -12.39 6.62 18.15
CA VAL A 559 -13.68 7.02 18.75
C VAL A 559 -14.79 7.02 17.71
N ALA A 560 -14.50 7.45 16.47
CA ALA A 560 -15.45 7.43 15.39
C ALA A 560 -15.89 6.01 15.02
N VAL A 561 -14.94 5.09 14.85
CA VAL A 561 -15.24 3.67 14.62
C VAL A 561 -16.06 3.09 15.76
N ALA A 562 -15.67 3.36 17.00
CA ALA A 562 -16.37 2.84 18.16
C ALA A 562 -17.80 3.38 18.25
N ALA A 563 -18.05 4.63 17.85
CA ALA A 563 -19.39 5.20 17.79
C ALA A 563 -20.22 4.58 16.65
N GLU A 564 -19.65 4.48 15.44
CA GLU A 564 -20.28 3.89 14.26
C GLU A 564 -20.72 2.44 14.51
N LYS A 565 -19.89 1.65 15.20
CA LYS A 565 -20.18 0.27 15.57
C LYS A 565 -21.06 0.12 16.82
N GLY A 566 -21.54 1.22 17.41
CA GLY A 566 -22.36 1.20 18.62
C GLY A 566 -21.63 0.71 19.88
N ILE A 567 -20.30 0.71 19.87
CA ILE A 567 -19.45 0.35 21.02
C ILE A 567 -19.50 1.49 22.06
N ILE A 568 -19.54 2.74 21.60
CA ILE A 568 -19.56 3.95 22.42
C ILE A 568 -20.80 4.80 22.08
N ASN A 569 -21.53 5.24 23.11
CA ASN A 569 -22.68 6.15 22.97
C ASN A 569 -22.41 7.58 23.50
N GLY A 570 -21.20 7.84 24.01
CA GLY A 570 -20.88 9.06 24.74
C GLY A 570 -21.42 9.08 26.17
N ARG A 571 -21.04 10.11 26.94
CA ARG A 571 -21.66 10.42 28.26
C ARG A 571 -22.94 11.24 28.08
N SER A 572 -23.06 11.92 26.95
CA SER A 572 -24.30 12.46 26.41
C SER A 572 -24.35 12.19 24.91
N ALA A 573 -25.47 12.51 24.27
CA ALA A 573 -25.63 12.37 22.82
C ALA A 573 -24.58 13.16 22.00
N SER A 574 -23.99 14.22 22.56
CA SER A 574 -23.05 15.11 21.86
C SER A 574 -21.65 15.18 22.47
N LYS A 575 -21.38 14.48 23.57
CA LYS A 575 -20.06 14.49 24.25
C LYS A 575 -19.56 13.10 24.61
N PHE A 576 -18.33 12.82 24.23
CA PHE A 576 -17.64 11.57 24.55
C PHE A 576 -16.86 11.63 25.87
N ASP A 577 -16.29 12.80 26.19
CA ASP A 577 -15.36 13.05 27.28
C ASP A 577 -14.04 12.25 27.15
N PRO A 578 -13.23 12.49 26.09
CA PRO A 578 -12.09 11.63 25.73
C PRO A 578 -10.97 11.59 26.77
N ASN A 579 -10.77 12.69 27.50
CA ASN A 579 -9.65 12.86 28.44
C ASN A 579 -9.99 12.44 29.88
N ALA A 580 -11.27 12.18 30.18
CA ALA A 580 -11.65 11.66 31.49
C ALA A 580 -11.09 10.25 31.72
N ALA A 581 -10.71 9.97 32.96
CA ALA A 581 -10.33 8.62 33.37
C ALA A 581 -11.52 7.67 33.19
N ILE A 582 -11.27 6.52 32.56
CA ILE A 582 -12.31 5.53 32.30
C ILE A 582 -12.62 4.74 33.56
N THR A 583 -13.91 4.50 33.83
CA THR A 583 -14.32 3.67 34.96
C THR A 583 -14.39 2.19 34.58
N ARG A 584 -14.33 1.32 35.59
CA ARG A 584 -14.48 -0.13 35.40
C ARG A 584 -15.81 -0.51 34.75
N ALA A 585 -16.91 0.16 35.12
CA ALA A 585 -18.21 -0.08 34.48
C ALA A 585 -18.24 0.39 33.01
N GLU A 586 -17.62 1.51 32.69
CA GLU A 586 -17.51 2.00 31.30
C GLU A 586 -16.70 1.01 30.43
N MET A 587 -15.56 0.52 30.91
CA MET A 587 -14.77 -0.51 30.21
C MET A 587 -15.60 -1.78 29.97
N ALA A 588 -16.32 -2.25 30.99
CA ALA A 588 -17.18 -3.43 30.92
C ALA A 588 -18.21 -3.32 29.79
N THR A 589 -18.87 -2.16 29.73
CA THR A 589 -19.90 -1.89 28.74
C THR A 589 -19.32 -1.76 27.33
N MET A 590 -18.19 -1.07 27.16
CA MET A 590 -17.52 -0.97 25.85
C MET A 590 -17.12 -2.35 25.33
N ILE A 591 -16.51 -3.20 26.15
CA ILE A 591 -16.12 -4.55 25.74
C ILE A 591 -17.33 -5.42 25.42
N SER A 592 -18.36 -5.37 26.26
CA SER A 592 -19.59 -6.14 26.00
C SER A 592 -20.19 -5.78 24.65
N ARG A 593 -20.29 -4.49 24.33
CA ARG A 593 -20.82 -4.02 23.04
C ARG A 593 -19.90 -4.40 21.89
N ALA A 594 -18.59 -4.26 22.05
CA ALA A 594 -17.62 -4.65 21.04
C ALA A 594 -17.72 -6.15 20.72
N LEU A 595 -17.72 -7.02 21.73
CA LEU A 595 -17.86 -8.47 21.54
C LEU A 595 -19.19 -8.86 20.91
N LYS A 596 -20.30 -8.22 21.32
CA LYS A 596 -21.60 -8.43 20.67
C LYS A 596 -21.57 -8.03 19.21
N SER A 597 -20.93 -6.90 18.88
CA SER A 597 -20.77 -6.40 17.52
C SER A 597 -19.91 -7.35 16.67
N VAL A 598 -18.75 -7.80 17.17
CA VAL A 598 -17.84 -8.64 16.37
C VAL A 598 -18.29 -10.10 16.24
N ASN A 599 -18.97 -10.64 17.26
CA ASN A 599 -19.40 -12.04 17.28
C ASN A 599 -20.89 -12.22 16.96
N ASN A 600 -21.58 -11.16 16.53
CA ASN A 600 -23.03 -11.15 16.24
C ASN A 600 -23.88 -11.76 17.36
N LEU A 601 -23.52 -11.49 18.62
CA LEU A 601 -24.21 -12.04 19.78
C LEU A 601 -25.51 -11.27 20.02
N LYS A 602 -26.61 -11.99 20.25
CA LYS A 602 -27.89 -11.38 20.59
C LYS A 602 -27.87 -10.82 22.01
N ASP A 603 -28.56 -9.69 22.19
CA ASP A 603 -28.84 -9.17 23.51
C ASP A 603 -29.72 -10.14 24.30
N SER A 604 -29.21 -10.57 25.46
CA SER A 604 -29.90 -11.52 26.34
C SER A 604 -30.54 -10.84 27.56
N GLY A 605 -30.70 -9.51 27.52
CA GLY A 605 -31.17 -8.70 28.65
C GLY A 605 -30.18 -8.61 29.83
N THR A 606 -30.51 -7.81 30.84
CA THR A 606 -29.72 -7.73 32.08
C THR A 606 -29.80 -9.04 32.86
N SER A 607 -28.67 -9.71 33.10
CA SER A 607 -28.65 -10.83 34.06
C SER A 607 -28.59 -10.30 35.49
N ALA A 608 -29.73 -10.21 36.17
CA ALA A 608 -29.81 -9.80 37.57
C ALA A 608 -28.98 -10.71 38.48
N THR A 609 -28.93 -12.02 38.17
CA THR A 609 -28.12 -13.02 38.88
C THR A 609 -26.61 -12.79 38.73
N ALA A 610 -26.16 -12.29 37.58
CA ALA A 610 -24.74 -11.95 37.40
C ALA A 610 -24.31 -10.72 38.22
N LEU A 611 -25.25 -9.85 38.59
CA LEU A 611 -24.97 -8.65 39.38
C LEU A 611 -25.18 -8.87 40.89
N SER A 612 -26.01 -9.83 41.29
CA SER A 612 -26.34 -10.09 42.71
C SER A 612 -25.13 -10.56 43.54
N VAL A 613 -24.09 -11.07 42.88
CA VAL A 613 -22.82 -11.45 43.52
C VAL A 613 -21.99 -10.24 43.98
N PHE A 614 -22.34 -9.02 43.53
CA PHE A 614 -21.64 -7.79 43.89
C PHE A 614 -22.46 -6.94 44.87
N SER A 615 -21.91 -6.75 46.06
CA SER A 615 -22.50 -5.94 47.14
C SER A 615 -22.65 -4.46 46.79
N ASP A 616 -21.91 -3.97 45.80
CA ASP A 616 -21.95 -2.58 45.31
C ASP A 616 -22.63 -2.43 43.94
N SER A 617 -23.39 -3.44 43.50
CA SER A 617 -24.12 -3.42 42.22
C SER A 617 -25.11 -2.25 42.09
N ALA A 618 -25.64 -1.75 43.21
CA ALA A 618 -26.48 -0.55 43.24
C ALA A 618 -25.76 0.73 42.78
N LYS A 619 -24.42 0.76 42.80
CA LYS A 619 -23.61 1.90 42.32
C LYS A 619 -23.38 1.89 40.80
N ILE A 620 -23.83 0.85 40.10
CA ILE A 620 -23.74 0.75 38.64
C ILE A 620 -24.85 1.61 38.03
N SER A 621 -24.48 2.57 37.19
CA SER A 621 -25.45 3.36 36.42
C SER A 621 -26.39 2.43 35.64
N PRO A 622 -27.72 2.70 35.61
CA PRO A 622 -28.68 1.86 34.90
C PRO A 622 -28.28 1.57 33.44
N SER A 623 -27.74 2.55 32.72
CA SER A 623 -27.31 2.42 31.32
C SER A 623 -26.08 1.53 31.10
N LEU A 624 -25.37 1.16 32.17
CA LEU A 624 -24.17 0.32 32.13
C LEU A 624 -24.43 -1.11 32.64
N LYS A 625 -25.57 -1.37 33.30
CA LYS A 625 -25.87 -2.63 33.97
C LYS A 625 -25.76 -3.85 33.05
N ASP A 626 -26.27 -3.75 31.82
CA ASP A 626 -26.24 -4.86 30.87
C ASP A 626 -24.81 -5.24 30.49
N GLY A 627 -24.00 -4.22 30.21
CA GLY A 627 -22.60 -4.42 29.86
C GLY A 627 -21.78 -4.99 31.02
N VAL A 628 -22.04 -4.48 32.24
CA VAL A 628 -21.38 -5.00 33.45
C VAL A 628 -21.80 -6.44 33.73
N ALA A 629 -23.08 -6.77 33.64
CA ALA A 629 -23.60 -8.12 33.84
C ALA A 629 -23.00 -9.10 32.83
N PHE A 630 -22.94 -8.71 31.55
CA PHE A 630 -22.29 -9.50 30.52
C PHE A 630 -20.81 -9.71 30.82
N ALA A 631 -20.05 -8.63 31.04
CA ALA A 631 -18.61 -8.73 31.27
C ALA A 631 -18.26 -9.56 32.51
N ALA A 632 -19.05 -9.44 33.59
CA ALA A 632 -18.87 -10.22 34.80
C ALA A 632 -19.20 -11.70 34.58
N SER A 633 -20.37 -12.01 33.97
CA SER A 633 -20.79 -13.39 33.71
C SER A 633 -19.86 -14.15 32.77
N LYS A 634 -19.15 -13.43 31.89
CA LYS A 634 -18.15 -14.00 30.97
C LYS A 634 -16.72 -13.96 31.51
N GLY A 635 -16.51 -13.52 32.75
CA GLY A 635 -15.19 -13.45 33.37
C GLY A 635 -14.22 -12.45 32.72
N LEU A 636 -14.73 -11.54 31.88
CA LEU A 636 -13.93 -10.52 31.19
C LEU A 636 -13.41 -9.48 32.20
N ILE A 637 -14.27 -9.10 33.15
CA ILE A 637 -13.91 -8.27 34.30
C ILE A 637 -14.29 -9.02 35.57
N ILE A 638 -13.31 -9.20 36.45
CA ILE A 638 -13.47 -9.92 37.72
C ILE A 638 -13.59 -8.88 38.83
N GLY A 639 -14.56 -9.09 39.73
CA GLY A 639 -14.71 -8.30 40.94
C GLY A 639 -13.62 -8.58 41.97
N ASN A 640 -13.57 -7.78 43.02
CA ASN A 640 -12.63 -7.93 44.12
C ASN A 640 -13.39 -7.95 45.44
N ALA A 641 -13.18 -8.99 46.25
CA ALA A 641 -13.79 -9.15 47.58
C ALA A 641 -15.32 -8.90 47.60
N GLY A 642 -16.06 -9.50 46.67
CA GLY A 642 -17.52 -9.35 46.58
C GLY A 642 -18.00 -7.97 46.10
N LYS A 643 -17.12 -7.16 45.50
CA LYS A 643 -17.44 -5.85 44.91
C LYS A 643 -16.98 -5.78 43.46
N PHE A 644 -17.76 -5.11 42.61
CA PHE A 644 -17.37 -4.83 41.23
C PHE A 644 -16.48 -3.57 41.13
N ASN A 645 -16.69 -2.61 42.03
CA ASN A 645 -16.09 -1.28 42.06
C ASN A 645 -16.37 -0.47 40.77
N PRO A 646 -17.65 -0.21 40.42
CA PRO A 646 -18.04 0.28 39.09
C PRO A 646 -17.47 1.66 38.74
N ASN A 647 -17.27 2.52 39.74
CA ASN A 647 -16.83 3.91 39.56
C ASN A 647 -15.32 4.09 39.78
N SER A 648 -14.60 3.03 40.14
CA SER A 648 -13.14 3.09 40.23
C SER A 648 -12.55 3.14 38.82
N THR A 649 -11.44 3.88 38.69
CA THR A 649 -10.69 3.99 37.44
C THR A 649 -9.74 2.81 37.28
N ALA A 650 -9.21 2.61 36.06
CA ALA A 650 -8.27 1.54 35.77
C ALA A 650 -6.89 2.06 35.39
N THR A 651 -5.89 1.30 35.81
CA THR A 651 -4.51 1.45 35.39
C THR A 651 -4.28 0.81 34.02
N ARG A 652 -3.18 1.18 33.35
CA ARG A 652 -2.77 0.59 32.06
C ARG A 652 -2.57 -0.92 32.15
N ALA A 653 -2.04 -1.44 33.25
CA ALA A 653 -1.87 -2.88 33.44
C ALA A 653 -3.21 -3.61 33.59
N GLU A 654 -4.18 -3.03 34.31
CA GLU A 654 -5.53 -3.61 34.40
C GLU A 654 -6.25 -3.57 33.06
N ALA A 655 -6.18 -2.45 32.33
CA ALA A 655 -6.73 -2.34 30.99
C ALA A 655 -6.12 -3.40 30.05
N ALA A 656 -4.81 -3.64 30.16
CA ALA A 656 -4.13 -4.66 29.36
C ALA A 656 -4.66 -6.07 29.61
N VAL A 657 -4.85 -6.45 30.88
CA VAL A 657 -5.41 -7.76 31.26
C VAL A 657 -6.83 -7.92 30.73
N ILE A 658 -7.63 -6.86 30.82
CA ILE A 658 -9.01 -6.89 30.34
C ILE A 658 -9.07 -7.03 28.81
N ILE A 659 -8.24 -6.27 28.07
CA ILE A 659 -8.14 -6.38 26.61
C ILE A 659 -7.64 -7.77 26.20
N TYR A 660 -6.65 -8.32 26.90
CA TYR A 660 -6.18 -9.68 26.66
C TYR A 660 -7.30 -10.73 26.80
N ARG A 661 -8.16 -10.62 27.82
CA ARG A 661 -9.32 -11.50 27.95
C ARG A 661 -10.34 -11.29 26.83
N THR A 662 -10.48 -10.05 26.38
CA THR A 662 -11.41 -9.68 25.31
C THR A 662 -11.01 -10.32 23.99
N ILE A 663 -9.73 -10.25 23.59
CA ILE A 663 -9.27 -10.86 22.33
C ILE A 663 -9.23 -12.39 22.36
N ASN A 664 -9.25 -13.00 23.55
CA ASN A 664 -9.29 -14.44 23.74
C ASN A 664 -10.72 -14.96 24.03
N PHE A 665 -11.73 -14.09 23.94
CA PHE A 665 -13.12 -14.48 24.11
C PHE A 665 -13.58 -15.32 22.90
N LYS A 666 -14.16 -16.49 23.17
CA LYS A 666 -14.64 -17.44 22.16
C LYS A 666 -16.16 -17.52 22.17
#